data_AF-A0A6L8FEM6-F1
#
_entry.id   AF-A0A6L8FEM6-F1
#
_cell.length_a   1.000
_cell.length_b   1.000
_cell.length_c   1.000
_cell.angle_alpha   90.00
_cell.angle_beta   90.00
_cell.angle_gamma   90.00
#
_symmetry.space_group_name_H-M   'P 1'
#
loop_
_entity.id
_entity.type
_entity.pdbx_description
1 polymer ?
#
loop_
_entity_poly.entity_id
_entity_poly.type
_entity_poly.pdbx_seq_one_letter_code
_entity_poly.pdbx_strand_id
1 'polypeptide(L)'
;MTAIDLHKEYNSTGECVQDLFDSREEGFYVPLYQREYTWEQENIDQLFDDLVLGVNQLPNDENATTFLGTTILANISDSQKSKTAEARAQPTGVRIVIDGQQRISTLAILSIQVISKLRSLKDRVPRASPYSDLQNATDLFIDRLTNLHAIALGRGAKPSQKPKIIHARDDKWTYRGQDSAYGSPVAHYIAHYIRNGSALDALDALRSDSGARVRRNVKVIDEWLDAVCKAHLPRTPLHGQFPAASRMTANRIQEYVLGFRSQKIKKLMNRADSNGNQNDSSAAAMYQLLLLTHYLLRRCGFNRLQPTREEWGFDMFQSLNATGTPLTVMETFLPQVMQAEARAGKDWHATPSRRSMDEIKELFDATSTNETKNQRTNELLRAWALCYEGRKLGNKFSEQRTWLTRVYEKGLPSLNEKREFLAKFARSAQFFYYAWYMDDYESPDCINGLGDHSDGELGSLMVRYLRDARSKLSAPILMRLYSQVGDGDTTPEEFIEGAKACAAFFTLWRAANSTSGLDEIYRRYFRGSEQPVPVAKHNWKEHADPITVASLKQYFLDVLTEKGIATRKEWTGAADRFLLYTELRELCRFVLFVAAHDRIADGSRPGLTVRGNRDTCNLLRLKRWTEKSFKSIEHVAPQNPDSGHTWDRSIYGDQLVHTVGNLILLPIELNKFVDNKNWDVKLLYYAHVGERNSRKLEQLSNNAKKRGLVLSKRATNALLKASYSCAIEPVLKVGPNGVWDADLILKRTQQIKELAWGTLISWLK
;
A
#
# COMPACT_ATOMS: atom_id res chain seq x y z
N MET A 1 -39.37 9.05 -39.69
CA MET A 1 -38.53 8.58 -38.57
C MET A 1 -39.34 7.59 -37.76
N THR A 2 -39.02 6.31 -37.81
CA THR A 2 -39.56 5.32 -36.87
C THR A 2 -38.98 5.63 -35.48
N ALA A 3 -39.82 5.71 -34.46
CA ALA A 3 -39.38 5.93 -33.10
C ALA A 3 -38.48 4.75 -32.66
N ILE A 4 -37.26 5.07 -32.21
CA ILE A 4 -36.35 4.09 -31.62
C ILE A 4 -36.80 3.89 -30.17
N ASP A 5 -37.04 2.63 -29.79
CA ASP A 5 -37.37 2.27 -28.41
C ASP A 5 -36.10 2.24 -27.56
N LEU A 6 -35.77 3.38 -26.95
CA LEU A 6 -34.57 3.57 -26.14
C LEU A 6 -34.43 2.55 -25.00
N HIS A 7 -35.54 1.97 -24.50
CA HIS A 7 -35.48 0.93 -23.47
C HIS A 7 -34.86 -0.37 -23.98
N LYS A 8 -35.06 -0.71 -25.26
CA LYS A 8 -34.42 -1.87 -25.89
C LYS A 8 -32.95 -1.61 -26.21
N GLU A 9 -32.62 -0.36 -26.49
CA GLU A 9 -31.27 0.04 -26.90
C GLU A 9 -30.29 0.21 -25.74
N TYR A 10 -30.80 0.56 -24.54
CA TYR A 10 -30.00 0.81 -23.34
C TYR A 10 -30.46 -0.03 -22.14
N ASN A 11 -30.36 -1.35 -22.25
CA ASN A 11 -30.76 -2.24 -21.16
C ASN A 11 -29.75 -2.15 -19.98
N SER A 12 -30.25 -1.92 -18.77
CA SER A 12 -29.46 -1.88 -17.52
C SER A 12 -30.05 -2.84 -16.51
N THR A 13 -29.24 -3.77 -16.02
CA THR A 13 -29.67 -4.78 -15.03
C THR A 13 -28.65 -4.94 -13.92
N GLY A 14 -29.09 -4.96 -12.66
CA GLY A 14 -28.25 -5.34 -11.53
C GLY A 14 -28.14 -6.86 -11.44
N GLU A 15 -26.92 -7.39 -11.44
CA GLU A 15 -26.63 -8.83 -11.46
C GLU A 15 -25.55 -9.20 -10.46
N CYS A 16 -25.63 -10.38 -9.83
CA CYS A 16 -24.51 -10.88 -9.03
C CYS A 16 -23.40 -11.45 -9.93
N VAL A 17 -22.22 -11.68 -9.36
CA VAL A 17 -21.10 -12.30 -10.10
C VAL A 17 -21.51 -13.62 -10.74
N GLN A 18 -22.30 -14.46 -10.04
CA GLN A 18 -22.76 -15.70 -10.65
C GLN A 18 -23.62 -15.45 -11.89
N ASP A 19 -24.58 -14.53 -11.81
CA ASP A 19 -25.54 -14.27 -12.89
C ASP A 19 -24.85 -13.68 -14.13
N LEU A 20 -23.87 -12.77 -13.93
CA LEU A 20 -23.05 -12.21 -15.02
C LEU A 20 -22.29 -13.29 -15.81
N PHE A 21 -21.92 -14.38 -15.12
CA PHE A 21 -21.16 -15.49 -15.70
C PHE A 21 -21.99 -16.77 -15.90
N ASP A 22 -23.31 -16.74 -15.72
CA ASP A 22 -24.12 -17.96 -15.59
C ASP A 22 -24.16 -18.80 -16.87
N SER A 23 -24.08 -18.15 -18.05
CA SER A 23 -24.03 -18.84 -19.32
C SER A 23 -22.70 -19.57 -19.52
N ARG A 24 -22.73 -20.91 -19.55
CA ARG A 24 -21.61 -21.81 -19.89
C ARG A 24 -21.19 -21.75 -21.36
N GLU A 25 -21.95 -21.03 -22.14
CA GLU A 25 -22.01 -21.12 -23.58
C GLU A 25 -21.74 -19.75 -24.23
N GLU A 26 -21.66 -18.71 -23.40
CA GLU A 26 -21.35 -17.34 -23.76
C GLU A 26 -19.90 -16.98 -23.40
N GLY A 27 -19.14 -16.50 -24.37
CA GLY A 27 -17.77 -16.03 -24.19
C GLY A 27 -17.67 -14.50 -24.12
N PHE A 28 -16.63 -14.02 -23.43
CA PHE A 28 -16.23 -12.61 -23.42
C PHE A 28 -15.11 -12.36 -24.42
N TYR A 29 -15.33 -11.39 -25.30
CA TYR A 29 -14.38 -10.95 -26.30
C TYR A 29 -13.89 -9.54 -25.97
N VAL A 30 -12.60 -9.43 -25.68
CA VAL A 30 -11.94 -8.15 -25.41
C VAL A 30 -11.40 -7.59 -26.74
N PRO A 31 -11.90 -6.44 -27.21
CA PRO A 31 -11.59 -5.90 -28.53
C PRO A 31 -10.20 -5.21 -28.60
N LEU A 32 -9.68 -4.99 -29.81
CA LEU A 32 -8.30 -4.51 -30.06
C LEU A 32 -7.95 -3.16 -29.42
N TYR A 33 -8.93 -2.29 -29.21
CA TYR A 33 -8.75 -0.96 -28.60
C TYR A 33 -8.64 -1.01 -27.08
N GLN A 34 -8.99 -2.14 -26.46
CA GLN A 34 -8.78 -2.33 -25.04
C GLN A 34 -7.30 -2.60 -24.77
N ARG A 35 -6.81 -2.08 -23.64
CA ARG A 35 -5.49 -2.42 -23.13
C ARG A 35 -5.49 -3.84 -22.59
N GLU A 36 -4.29 -4.43 -22.53
CA GLU A 36 -4.06 -5.71 -21.87
C GLU A 36 -4.38 -5.65 -20.36
N TYR A 37 -4.24 -6.78 -19.67
CA TYR A 37 -4.47 -6.85 -18.23
C TYR A 37 -3.44 -6.01 -17.45
N THR A 38 -3.90 -4.99 -16.72
CA THR A 38 -3.06 -4.01 -16.02
C THR A 38 -3.41 -3.81 -14.55
N TRP A 39 -4.34 -4.56 -13.97
CA TRP A 39 -4.60 -4.46 -12.53
C TRP A 39 -3.33 -4.71 -11.71
N GLU A 40 -3.10 -3.84 -10.73
CA GLU A 40 -1.95 -3.90 -9.82
C GLU A 40 -2.34 -4.55 -8.50
N GLN A 41 -1.35 -4.77 -7.63
CA GLN A 41 -1.55 -5.43 -6.36
C GLN A 41 -2.61 -4.70 -5.51
N GLU A 42 -2.59 -3.37 -5.53
CA GLU A 42 -3.53 -2.51 -4.79
C GLU A 42 -4.99 -2.76 -5.22
N ASN A 43 -5.23 -3.11 -6.49
CA ASN A 43 -6.57 -3.44 -6.96
C ASN A 43 -7.04 -4.80 -6.43
N ILE A 44 -6.13 -5.77 -6.33
CA ILE A 44 -6.41 -7.10 -5.76
C ILE A 44 -6.65 -6.99 -4.26
N ASP A 45 -5.79 -6.25 -3.56
CA ASP A 45 -5.92 -5.99 -2.12
C ASP A 45 -7.27 -5.34 -1.80
N GLN A 46 -7.67 -4.33 -2.59
CA GLN A 46 -8.96 -3.69 -2.44
C GLN A 46 -10.14 -4.66 -2.65
N LEU A 47 -10.07 -5.52 -3.68
CA LEU A 47 -11.10 -6.55 -3.92
C LEU A 47 -11.22 -7.50 -2.73
N PHE A 48 -10.10 -7.99 -2.19
CA PHE A 48 -10.12 -8.90 -1.05
C PHE A 48 -10.55 -8.23 0.25
N ASP A 49 -10.10 -7.00 0.50
CA ASP A 49 -10.58 -6.19 1.62
C ASP A 49 -12.10 -6.05 1.57
N ASP A 50 -12.67 -5.80 0.39
CA ASP A 50 -14.12 -5.71 0.18
C ASP A 50 -14.84 -7.04 0.46
N LEU A 51 -14.28 -8.17 0.00
CA LEU A 51 -14.82 -9.51 0.26
C LEU A 51 -14.77 -9.87 1.75
N VAL A 52 -13.62 -9.63 2.41
CA VAL A 52 -13.41 -9.91 3.83
C VAL A 52 -14.35 -9.06 4.69
N LEU A 53 -14.43 -7.76 4.40
CA LEU A 53 -15.34 -6.85 5.08
C LEU A 53 -16.79 -7.29 4.93
N GLY A 54 -17.19 -7.63 3.70
CA GLY A 54 -18.54 -8.08 3.39
C GLY A 54 -18.93 -9.36 4.13
N VAL A 55 -18.07 -10.38 4.14
CA VAL A 55 -18.30 -11.63 4.90
C VAL A 55 -18.39 -11.36 6.40
N ASN A 56 -17.54 -10.48 6.94
CA ASN A 56 -17.52 -10.14 8.36
C ASN A 56 -18.77 -9.35 8.81
N GLN A 57 -19.45 -8.67 7.89
CA GLN A 57 -20.69 -7.94 8.16
C GLN A 57 -21.93 -8.83 8.19
N LEU A 58 -21.93 -9.97 7.48
CA LEU A 58 -23.09 -10.87 7.36
C LEU A 58 -23.78 -11.25 8.68
N PRO A 59 -23.09 -11.49 9.82
CA PRO A 59 -23.75 -11.80 11.08
C PRO A 59 -24.63 -10.67 11.63
N ASN A 60 -24.30 -9.42 11.30
CA ASN A 60 -24.97 -8.23 11.84
C ASN A 60 -25.82 -7.49 10.79
N ASP A 61 -25.53 -7.70 9.50
CA ASP A 61 -26.25 -7.10 8.38
C ASP A 61 -26.49 -8.15 7.29
N GLU A 62 -27.73 -8.65 7.23
CA GLU A 62 -28.14 -9.67 6.26
C GLU A 62 -28.20 -9.15 4.81
N ASN A 63 -28.22 -7.82 4.64
CA ASN A 63 -28.27 -7.13 3.36
C ASN A 63 -26.88 -6.66 2.92
N ALA A 64 -25.82 -7.03 3.66
CA ALA A 64 -24.45 -6.73 3.28
C ALA A 64 -24.15 -7.25 1.86
N THR A 65 -23.88 -6.31 0.97
CA THR A 65 -23.56 -6.55 -0.44
C THR A 65 -22.37 -5.69 -0.84
N THR A 66 -21.66 -6.11 -1.89
CA THR A 66 -20.51 -5.38 -2.42
C THR A 66 -20.76 -5.03 -3.88
N PHE A 67 -20.75 -3.74 -4.19
CA PHE A 67 -20.84 -3.28 -5.56
C PHE A 67 -19.46 -3.28 -6.21
N LEU A 68 -19.26 -4.08 -7.26
CA LEU A 68 -18.01 -4.19 -8.01
C LEU A 68 -17.92 -3.19 -9.17
N GLY A 69 -18.97 -2.39 -9.39
CA GLY A 69 -19.04 -1.36 -10.41
C GLY A 69 -19.93 -1.75 -11.59
N THR A 70 -19.69 -1.08 -12.71
CA THR A 70 -20.47 -1.24 -13.95
C THR A 70 -19.69 -2.09 -14.97
N THR A 71 -20.40 -2.86 -15.80
CA THR A 71 -19.84 -3.53 -16.97
C THR A 71 -20.64 -3.11 -18.19
N ILE A 72 -19.96 -2.88 -19.32
CA ILE A 72 -20.61 -2.57 -20.60
C ILE A 72 -20.32 -3.74 -21.54
N LEU A 73 -21.36 -4.50 -21.86
CA LEU A 73 -21.29 -5.73 -22.65
C LEU A 73 -22.16 -5.60 -23.89
N ALA A 74 -21.54 -5.35 -25.05
CA ALA A 74 -22.27 -5.25 -26.31
C ALA A 74 -22.45 -6.62 -26.98
N ASN A 75 -23.51 -6.75 -27.79
CA ASN A 75 -23.64 -7.87 -28.72
C ASN A 75 -22.54 -7.80 -29.78
N ILE A 76 -21.94 -8.93 -30.13
CA ILE A 76 -21.06 -9.02 -31.29
C ILE A 76 -21.90 -9.04 -32.58
N SER A 77 -21.42 -8.41 -33.66
CA SER A 77 -22.01 -8.59 -34.98
C SER A 77 -21.59 -9.95 -35.59
N ASP A 78 -22.39 -10.50 -36.51
CA ASP A 78 -22.09 -11.79 -37.16
C ASP A 78 -20.73 -11.77 -37.90
N SER A 79 -20.38 -10.64 -38.50
CA SER A 79 -19.10 -10.47 -39.19
C SER A 79 -17.90 -10.49 -38.22
N GLN A 80 -18.03 -9.88 -37.05
CA GLN A 80 -17.01 -9.91 -35.99
C GLN A 80 -16.93 -11.30 -35.35
N LYS A 81 -18.07 -11.98 -35.15
CA LYS A 81 -18.14 -13.32 -34.54
C LYS A 81 -17.29 -14.33 -35.32
N SER A 82 -17.30 -14.27 -36.64
CA SER A 82 -16.47 -15.16 -37.49
C SER A 82 -14.95 -15.05 -37.23
N LYS A 83 -14.46 -13.93 -36.69
CA LYS A 83 -13.04 -13.67 -36.40
C LYS A 83 -12.60 -14.13 -35.01
N THR A 84 -13.55 -14.43 -34.11
CA THR A 84 -13.25 -14.78 -32.72
C THR A 84 -12.98 -16.27 -32.52
N ALA A 85 -13.40 -17.11 -33.47
CA ALA A 85 -13.26 -18.55 -33.37
C ALA A 85 -13.12 -19.23 -34.74
N GLU A 86 -12.52 -20.42 -34.77
CA GLU A 86 -12.68 -21.35 -35.88
C GLU A 86 -14.16 -21.66 -36.13
N ALA A 87 -14.55 -22.00 -37.36
CA ALA A 87 -15.96 -22.21 -37.72
C ALA A 87 -16.71 -23.22 -36.82
N ARG A 88 -16.03 -24.28 -36.35
CA ARG A 88 -16.59 -25.30 -35.43
C ARG A 88 -16.42 -24.95 -33.94
N ALA A 89 -15.73 -23.86 -33.63
CA ALA A 89 -15.37 -23.45 -32.27
C ALA A 89 -16.16 -22.23 -31.76
N GLN A 90 -17.20 -21.83 -32.49
CA GLN A 90 -18.02 -20.67 -32.18
C GLN A 90 -18.85 -20.92 -30.92
N PRO A 91 -18.70 -20.10 -29.86
CA PRO A 91 -19.63 -20.10 -28.74
C PRO A 91 -21.04 -19.71 -29.20
N THR A 92 -22.07 -20.15 -28.47
CA THR A 92 -23.47 -19.79 -28.80
C THR A 92 -23.68 -18.30 -28.62
N GLY A 93 -23.14 -17.70 -27.56
CA GLY A 93 -23.10 -16.25 -27.34
C GLY A 93 -21.68 -15.68 -27.30
N VAL A 94 -21.48 -14.46 -27.79
CA VAL A 94 -20.22 -13.73 -27.57
C VAL A 94 -20.55 -12.27 -27.24
N ARG A 95 -20.00 -11.79 -26.12
CA ARG A 95 -20.15 -10.41 -25.64
C ARG A 95 -18.86 -9.64 -25.84
N ILE A 96 -18.95 -8.48 -26.48
CA ILE A 96 -17.82 -7.55 -26.55
C ILE A 96 -17.74 -6.82 -25.21
N VAL A 97 -16.58 -6.89 -24.56
CA VAL A 97 -16.33 -6.21 -23.29
C VAL A 97 -15.81 -4.80 -23.57
N ILE A 98 -16.70 -3.81 -23.48
CA ILE A 98 -16.38 -2.39 -23.68
C ILE A 98 -15.87 -1.77 -22.36
N ASP A 99 -16.46 -2.16 -21.23
CA ASP A 99 -15.98 -1.76 -19.89
C ASP A 99 -16.07 -2.91 -18.88
N GLY A 100 -15.16 -2.89 -17.90
CA GLY A 100 -15.07 -3.89 -16.84
C GLY A 100 -14.11 -5.06 -17.14
N GLN A 101 -13.35 -5.00 -18.24
CA GLN A 101 -12.46 -6.10 -18.65
C GLN A 101 -11.46 -6.55 -17.57
N GLN A 102 -10.92 -5.63 -16.78
CA GLN A 102 -9.94 -5.92 -15.73
C GLN A 102 -10.58 -6.69 -14.55
N ARG A 103 -11.83 -6.35 -14.21
CA ARG A 103 -12.62 -7.02 -13.17
C ARG A 103 -12.99 -8.42 -13.60
N ILE A 104 -13.54 -8.57 -14.81
CA ILE A 104 -13.95 -9.86 -15.39
C ILE A 104 -12.74 -10.81 -15.47
N SER A 105 -11.60 -10.32 -15.96
CA SER A 105 -10.35 -11.11 -16.05
C SER A 105 -9.84 -11.57 -14.68
N THR A 106 -9.86 -10.68 -13.68
CA THR A 106 -9.42 -11.03 -12.33
C THR A 106 -10.35 -12.03 -11.66
N LEU A 107 -11.66 -11.91 -11.85
CA LEU A 107 -12.64 -12.89 -11.34
C LEU A 107 -12.42 -14.28 -11.93
N ALA A 108 -12.08 -14.37 -13.22
CA ALA A 108 -11.71 -15.64 -13.85
C ALA A 108 -10.43 -16.23 -13.23
N ILE A 109 -9.37 -15.43 -13.05
CA ILE A 109 -8.13 -15.87 -12.40
C ILE A 109 -8.39 -16.33 -10.94
N LEU A 110 -9.13 -15.53 -10.18
CA LEU A 110 -9.50 -15.83 -8.80
C LEU A 110 -10.25 -17.16 -8.71
N SER A 111 -11.17 -17.43 -9.64
CA SER A 111 -11.93 -18.68 -9.64
C SER A 111 -11.03 -19.91 -9.74
N ILE A 112 -9.95 -19.86 -10.54
CA ILE A 112 -8.98 -20.94 -10.68
C ILE A 112 -8.21 -21.16 -9.38
N GLN A 113 -7.78 -20.08 -8.71
CA GLN A 113 -7.06 -20.17 -7.45
C GLN A 113 -7.94 -20.74 -6.34
N VAL A 114 -9.19 -20.28 -6.24
CA VAL A 114 -10.16 -20.80 -5.27
C VAL A 114 -10.42 -22.29 -5.52
N ILE A 115 -10.63 -22.72 -6.77
CA ILE A 115 -10.82 -24.14 -7.10
C ILE A 115 -9.58 -24.96 -6.70
N SER A 116 -8.38 -24.46 -6.98
CA SER A 116 -7.13 -25.17 -6.66
C SER A 116 -6.97 -25.38 -5.14
N LYS A 117 -7.25 -24.36 -4.33
CA LYS A 117 -7.22 -24.46 -2.87
C LYS A 117 -8.32 -25.39 -2.34
N LEU A 118 -9.55 -25.27 -2.87
CA LEU A 118 -10.68 -26.14 -2.49
C LEU A 118 -10.39 -27.61 -2.78
N ARG A 119 -9.83 -27.94 -3.96
CA ARG A 119 -9.41 -29.32 -4.30
C ARG A 119 -8.35 -29.83 -3.34
N SER A 120 -7.31 -29.03 -3.06
CA SER A 120 -6.26 -29.43 -2.12
C SER A 120 -6.78 -29.67 -0.70
N LEU A 121 -7.74 -28.85 -0.22
CA LEU A 121 -8.36 -29.04 1.09
C LEU A 121 -9.30 -30.25 1.12
N LYS A 122 -10.05 -30.49 0.04
CA LYS A 122 -10.93 -31.64 -0.13
C LYS A 122 -10.18 -32.96 0.02
N ASP A 123 -8.95 -33.04 -0.50
CA ASP A 123 -8.09 -34.22 -0.41
C ASP A 123 -7.53 -34.47 1.00
N ARG A 124 -7.52 -33.45 1.86
CA ARG A 124 -7.01 -33.51 3.24
C ARG A 124 -8.05 -33.89 4.28
N VAL A 125 -9.33 -34.01 3.90
CA VAL A 125 -10.41 -34.34 4.84
C VAL A 125 -10.97 -35.75 4.59
N PRO A 126 -11.41 -36.48 5.65
CA PRO A 126 -12.01 -37.79 5.51
C PRO A 126 -13.26 -37.80 4.62
N ARG A 127 -13.60 -38.97 4.05
CA ARG A 127 -14.84 -39.17 3.27
C ARG A 127 -16.07 -39.49 4.11
N ALA A 128 -15.94 -39.52 5.44
CA ALA A 128 -17.05 -39.80 6.35
C ALA A 128 -17.80 -38.51 6.73
N SER A 129 -19.09 -38.62 7.04
CA SER A 129 -19.86 -37.51 7.62
C SER A 129 -19.23 -37.11 8.97
N PRO A 130 -19.09 -35.81 9.28
CA PRO A 130 -19.64 -34.66 8.56
C PRO A 130 -18.73 -34.02 7.49
N TYR A 131 -17.54 -34.56 7.22
CA TYR A 131 -16.64 -34.00 6.20
C TYR A 131 -17.19 -34.18 4.78
N SER A 132 -17.81 -35.32 4.49
CA SER A 132 -18.46 -35.61 3.19
C SER A 132 -19.48 -34.55 2.78
N ASP A 133 -20.19 -33.98 3.76
CA ASP A 133 -21.19 -32.93 3.54
C ASP A 133 -20.54 -31.66 3.00
N LEU A 134 -19.36 -31.29 3.52
CA LEU A 134 -18.55 -30.19 3.00
C LEU A 134 -17.95 -30.50 1.64
N GLN A 135 -17.51 -31.74 1.43
CA GLN A 135 -16.97 -32.17 0.13
C GLN A 135 -18.03 -32.03 -0.98
N ASN A 136 -19.28 -32.43 -0.71
CA ASN A 136 -20.40 -32.29 -1.64
C ASN A 136 -20.72 -30.82 -1.93
N ALA A 137 -20.77 -29.98 -0.89
CA ALA A 137 -20.94 -28.53 -1.07
C ALA A 137 -19.81 -27.94 -1.93
N THR A 138 -18.56 -28.36 -1.66
CA THR A 138 -17.38 -27.93 -2.40
C THR A 138 -17.47 -28.26 -3.89
N ASP A 139 -17.97 -29.44 -4.25
CA ASP A 139 -18.15 -29.81 -5.66
C ASP A 139 -19.15 -28.92 -6.39
N LEU A 140 -20.25 -28.54 -5.74
CA LEU A 140 -21.22 -27.59 -6.29
C LEU A 140 -20.60 -26.20 -6.50
N PHE A 141 -19.74 -25.75 -5.58
CA PHE A 141 -19.05 -24.47 -5.73
C PHE A 141 -17.97 -24.50 -6.81
N ILE A 142 -17.23 -25.60 -6.95
CA ILE A 142 -16.25 -25.78 -8.04
C ILE A 142 -16.96 -25.71 -9.39
N ASP A 143 -18.13 -26.35 -9.53
CA ASP A 143 -18.92 -26.32 -10.76
C ASP A 143 -19.40 -24.90 -11.12
N ARG A 144 -19.85 -24.12 -10.12
CA ARG A 144 -20.20 -22.69 -10.31
C ARG A 144 -19.00 -21.82 -10.66
N LEU A 145 -17.88 -22.00 -9.96
CA LEU A 145 -16.64 -21.25 -10.21
C LEU A 145 -16.06 -21.56 -11.59
N THR A 146 -16.30 -22.75 -12.12
CA THR A 146 -15.86 -23.12 -13.47
C THR A 146 -16.49 -22.22 -14.54
N ASN A 147 -17.73 -21.77 -14.32
CA ASN A 147 -18.41 -20.85 -15.23
C ASN A 147 -17.74 -19.47 -15.31
N LEU A 148 -16.88 -19.09 -14.36
CA LEU A 148 -16.20 -17.79 -14.37
C LEU A 148 -15.02 -17.75 -15.35
N HIS A 149 -14.35 -18.88 -15.58
CA HIS A 149 -13.17 -18.94 -16.42
C HIS A 149 -13.32 -19.83 -17.66
N ALA A 150 -14.31 -20.71 -17.72
CA ALA A 150 -14.47 -21.65 -18.83
C ALA A 150 -15.85 -21.56 -19.51
N ILE A 151 -15.85 -21.78 -20.83
CA ILE A 151 -17.04 -22.11 -21.62
C ILE A 151 -16.94 -23.55 -22.11
N ALA A 152 -18.07 -24.20 -22.34
CA ALA A 152 -18.14 -25.50 -22.98
C ALA A 152 -18.48 -25.31 -24.47
N LEU A 153 -17.67 -25.90 -25.36
CA LEU A 153 -18.04 -26.02 -26.76
C LEU A 153 -18.81 -27.35 -26.97
N GLY A 154 -19.66 -27.40 -27.99
CA GLY A 154 -20.48 -28.57 -28.30
C GLY A 154 -19.71 -29.89 -28.45
N ARG A 155 -20.42 -31.02 -28.49
CA ARG A 155 -19.84 -32.39 -28.48
C ARG A 155 -18.64 -32.52 -29.43
N GLY A 156 -17.52 -33.02 -28.91
CA GLY A 156 -16.32 -33.38 -29.68
C GLY A 156 -15.17 -32.36 -29.69
N ALA A 157 -15.34 -31.20 -29.05
CA ALA A 157 -14.26 -30.24 -28.81
C ALA A 157 -13.17 -30.82 -27.90
N LYS A 158 -11.90 -30.49 -28.16
CA LYS A 158 -10.74 -30.89 -27.35
C LYS A 158 -9.82 -29.70 -27.06
N PRO A 159 -9.54 -29.36 -25.78
CA PRO A 159 -10.30 -29.76 -24.58
C PRO A 159 -11.81 -29.44 -24.71
N SER A 160 -12.66 -30.07 -23.91
CA SER A 160 -14.12 -29.85 -23.95
C SER A 160 -14.50 -28.43 -23.50
N GLN A 161 -13.69 -27.88 -22.58
CA GLN A 161 -13.78 -26.50 -22.12
C GLN A 161 -12.76 -25.61 -22.84
N LYS A 162 -13.08 -24.33 -22.93
CA LYS A 162 -12.20 -23.30 -23.49
C LYS A 162 -12.19 -22.06 -22.60
N PRO A 163 -11.15 -21.21 -22.67
CA PRO A 163 -11.13 -19.96 -21.95
C PRO A 163 -12.39 -19.15 -22.21
N LYS A 164 -13.03 -18.66 -21.16
CA LYS A 164 -14.23 -17.83 -21.29
C LYS A 164 -13.92 -16.43 -21.81
N ILE A 165 -12.70 -15.96 -21.62
CA ILE A 165 -12.24 -14.63 -22.00
C ILE A 165 -11.15 -14.79 -23.05
N ILE A 166 -11.28 -14.09 -24.17
CA ILE A 166 -10.25 -13.99 -25.21
C ILE A 166 -10.01 -12.53 -25.60
N HIS A 167 -8.79 -12.22 -26.00
CA HIS A 167 -8.36 -10.91 -26.46
C HIS A 167 -8.12 -10.90 -27.98
N ALA A 168 -8.72 -9.94 -28.68
CA ALA A 168 -8.75 -9.85 -30.13
C ALA A 168 -7.38 -9.87 -30.82
N ARG A 169 -6.34 -9.40 -30.13
CA ARG A 169 -4.99 -9.29 -30.68
C ARG A 169 -4.31 -10.66 -30.80
N ASP A 170 -4.49 -11.52 -29.80
CA ASP A 170 -3.61 -12.66 -29.57
C ASP A 170 -4.35 -14.00 -29.47
N ASP A 171 -5.69 -13.95 -29.38
CA ASP A 171 -6.50 -15.11 -29.02
C ASP A 171 -7.61 -15.42 -30.04
N LYS A 172 -7.92 -16.71 -30.17
CA LYS A 172 -9.11 -17.20 -30.86
C LYS A 172 -9.59 -18.53 -30.27
N TRP A 173 -10.90 -18.76 -30.22
CA TRP A 173 -11.43 -20.06 -29.84
C TRP A 173 -11.14 -21.11 -30.91
N THR A 174 -10.66 -22.28 -30.48
CA THR A 174 -10.32 -23.39 -31.36
C THR A 174 -11.06 -24.66 -30.96
N TYR A 175 -11.45 -25.49 -31.93
CA TYR A 175 -12.26 -26.68 -31.64
C TYR A 175 -11.37 -27.83 -31.15
N ARG A 176 -10.20 -28.02 -31.79
CA ARG A 176 -9.16 -29.01 -31.42
C ARG A 176 -7.75 -28.41 -31.41
N GLY A 177 -7.63 -27.08 -31.35
CA GLY A 177 -6.35 -26.38 -31.42
C GLY A 177 -5.49 -26.46 -30.15
N GLN A 178 -4.25 -26.00 -30.25
CA GLN A 178 -3.30 -25.95 -29.14
C GLN A 178 -3.40 -24.62 -28.36
N ASP A 179 -2.77 -24.56 -27.18
CA ASP A 179 -2.78 -23.35 -26.32
C ASP A 179 -2.05 -22.16 -26.96
N SER A 180 -1.29 -22.39 -28.05
CA SER A 180 -0.71 -21.34 -28.88
C SER A 180 -1.75 -20.42 -29.53
N ALA A 181 -3.03 -20.81 -29.55
CA ALA A 181 -4.14 -19.97 -29.97
C ALA A 181 -4.63 -18.99 -28.89
N TYR A 182 -4.03 -19.03 -27.69
CA TYR A 182 -4.30 -18.14 -26.57
C TYR A 182 -2.99 -17.48 -26.15
N GLY A 183 -2.61 -16.42 -26.85
CA GLY A 183 -1.36 -15.69 -26.62
C GLY A 183 -1.46 -14.62 -25.53
N SER A 184 -2.66 -14.13 -25.22
CA SER A 184 -2.82 -13.13 -24.17
C SER A 184 -2.58 -13.75 -22.78
N PRO A 185 -1.94 -13.04 -21.83
CA PRO A 185 -1.57 -13.63 -20.55
C PRO A 185 -2.74 -14.27 -19.78
N VAL A 186 -3.94 -13.66 -19.82
CA VAL A 186 -5.13 -14.17 -19.11
C VAL A 186 -5.68 -15.42 -19.79
N ALA A 187 -5.92 -15.36 -21.11
CA ALA A 187 -6.46 -16.50 -21.83
C ALA A 187 -5.48 -17.69 -21.84
N HIS A 188 -4.18 -17.41 -21.95
CA HIS A 188 -3.11 -18.41 -21.87
C HIS A 188 -3.12 -19.14 -20.53
N TYR A 189 -3.16 -18.38 -19.43
CA TYR A 189 -3.23 -18.94 -18.08
C TYR A 189 -4.45 -19.86 -17.90
N ILE A 190 -5.62 -19.40 -18.35
CA ILE A 190 -6.86 -20.19 -18.29
C ILE A 190 -6.78 -21.45 -19.17
N ALA A 191 -6.27 -21.34 -20.39
CA ALA A 191 -6.16 -22.45 -21.34
C ALA A 191 -5.26 -23.57 -20.79
N HIS A 192 -4.09 -23.20 -20.26
CA HIS A 192 -3.16 -24.13 -19.65
C HIS A 192 -3.77 -24.80 -18.40
N TYR A 193 -4.49 -24.05 -17.56
CA TYR A 193 -5.20 -24.64 -16.42
C TYR A 193 -6.29 -25.63 -16.86
N ILE A 194 -7.10 -25.29 -17.87
CA ILE A 194 -8.14 -26.19 -18.40
C ILE A 194 -7.54 -27.51 -18.91
N ARG A 195 -6.36 -27.45 -19.53
CA ARG A 195 -5.68 -28.62 -20.10
C ARG A 195 -5.04 -29.51 -19.04
N ASN A 196 -4.34 -28.90 -18.08
CA ASN A 196 -3.47 -29.62 -17.15
C ASN A 196 -4.12 -29.84 -15.78
N GLY A 197 -5.15 -29.06 -15.43
CA GLY A 197 -5.79 -29.08 -14.12
C GLY A 197 -4.94 -28.49 -12.98
N SER A 198 -3.75 -27.99 -13.29
CA SER A 198 -2.78 -27.43 -12.35
C SER A 198 -2.62 -25.92 -12.56
N ALA A 199 -2.90 -25.14 -11.51
CA ALA A 199 -2.68 -23.70 -11.53
C ALA A 199 -1.19 -23.33 -11.52
N LEU A 200 -0.34 -24.17 -10.91
CA LEU A 200 1.11 -23.97 -10.88
C LEU A 200 1.70 -24.14 -12.28
N ASP A 201 1.36 -25.24 -12.96
CA ASP A 201 1.83 -25.50 -14.32
C ASP A 201 1.37 -24.40 -15.29
N ALA A 202 0.17 -23.86 -15.06
CA ALA A 202 -0.35 -22.73 -15.84
C ALA A 202 0.42 -21.43 -15.59
N LEU A 203 0.94 -21.21 -14.38
CA LEU A 203 1.82 -20.07 -14.07
C LEU A 203 3.20 -20.21 -14.71
N ASP A 204 3.77 -21.41 -14.65
CA ASP A 204 5.09 -21.72 -15.19
C ASP A 204 5.11 -21.62 -16.72
N ALA A 205 3.98 -21.91 -17.37
CA ALA A 205 3.83 -21.77 -18.82
C ALA A 205 3.77 -20.31 -19.32
N LEU A 206 3.50 -19.33 -18.44
CA LEU A 206 3.40 -17.93 -18.84
C LEU A 206 4.77 -17.39 -19.30
N ARG A 207 4.80 -16.67 -20.43
CA ARG A 207 6.02 -16.00 -20.94
C ARG A 207 6.59 -15.00 -19.92
N SER A 208 7.92 -14.88 -19.84
CA SER A 208 8.61 -14.02 -18.86
C SER A 208 8.20 -12.55 -18.95
N ASP A 209 8.02 -12.04 -20.17
CA ASP A 209 7.93 -10.59 -20.40
C ASP A 209 6.47 -10.10 -20.32
N SER A 210 5.52 -10.80 -20.94
CA SER A 210 4.09 -10.44 -20.94
C SER A 210 3.30 -11.03 -19.76
N GLY A 211 3.76 -12.15 -19.19
CA GLY A 211 3.05 -12.86 -18.11
C GLY A 211 3.33 -12.34 -16.70
N ALA A 212 4.26 -11.39 -16.52
CA ALA A 212 4.75 -10.97 -15.21
C ALA A 212 3.63 -10.41 -14.31
N ARG A 213 2.66 -9.70 -14.91
CA ARG A 213 1.52 -9.13 -14.18
C ARG A 213 0.58 -10.21 -13.65
N VAL A 214 0.21 -11.18 -14.49
CA VAL A 214 -0.65 -12.30 -14.08
C VAL A 214 0.05 -13.14 -13.01
N ARG A 215 1.34 -13.45 -13.15
CA ARG A 215 2.12 -14.17 -12.12
C ARG A 215 2.09 -13.45 -10.77
N ARG A 216 2.34 -12.14 -10.76
CA ARG A 216 2.31 -11.34 -9.53
C ARG A 216 0.92 -11.36 -8.91
N ASN A 217 -0.12 -11.13 -9.69
CA ASN A 217 -1.49 -11.06 -9.17
C ASN A 217 -1.99 -12.42 -8.67
N VAL A 218 -1.63 -13.52 -9.34
CA VAL A 218 -1.93 -14.87 -8.83
C VAL A 218 -1.25 -15.11 -7.50
N LYS A 219 0.04 -14.73 -7.34
CA LYS A 219 0.74 -14.84 -6.06
C LYS A 219 0.02 -14.06 -4.96
N VAL A 220 -0.38 -12.82 -5.23
CA VAL A 220 -1.12 -11.97 -4.27
C VAL A 220 -2.47 -12.60 -3.92
N ILE A 221 -3.23 -13.09 -4.92
CA ILE A 221 -4.48 -13.82 -4.70
C ILE A 221 -4.25 -15.03 -3.78
N ASP A 222 -3.20 -15.79 -4.02
CA ASP A 222 -2.90 -16.99 -3.24
C ASP A 222 -2.50 -16.67 -1.79
N GLU A 223 -1.77 -15.58 -1.56
CA GLU A 223 -1.44 -15.06 -0.23
C GLU A 223 -2.72 -14.68 0.54
N TRP A 224 -3.69 -14.03 -0.12
CA TRP A 224 -4.98 -13.71 0.46
C TRP A 224 -5.82 -14.95 0.78
N LEU A 225 -5.90 -15.92 -0.15
CA LEU A 225 -6.63 -17.16 0.07
C LEU A 225 -6.01 -18.00 1.20
N ASP A 226 -4.69 -18.03 1.31
CA ASP A 226 -3.98 -18.65 2.42
C ASP A 226 -4.29 -17.96 3.75
N ALA A 227 -4.37 -16.62 3.76
CA ALA A 227 -4.76 -15.88 4.95
C ALA A 227 -6.20 -16.18 5.37
N VAL A 228 -7.13 -16.32 4.42
CA VAL A 228 -8.53 -16.73 4.68
C VAL A 228 -8.59 -18.15 5.24
N CYS A 229 -7.87 -19.10 4.63
CA CYS A 229 -7.80 -20.49 5.11
C CYS A 229 -7.27 -20.60 6.54
N LYS A 230 -6.42 -19.66 6.95
CA LYS A 230 -5.77 -19.64 8.27
C LYS A 230 -6.46 -18.69 9.25
N ALA A 231 -7.58 -18.06 8.90
CA ALA A 231 -8.23 -17.06 9.74
C ALA A 231 -8.77 -17.63 11.07
N HIS A 232 -9.09 -18.93 11.12
CA HIS A 232 -9.46 -19.61 12.36
C HIS A 232 -8.27 -19.84 13.32
N LEU A 233 -7.03 -19.77 12.83
CA LEU A 233 -5.83 -19.98 13.63
C LEU A 233 -5.37 -18.67 14.29
N PRO A 234 -4.83 -18.70 15.52
CA PRO A 234 -4.32 -17.51 16.19
C PRO A 234 -3.06 -16.97 15.51
N ARG A 235 -2.79 -15.67 15.70
CA ARG A 235 -1.58 -14.97 15.20
C ARG A 235 -1.40 -14.97 13.68
N THR A 236 -2.48 -15.11 12.92
CA THR A 236 -2.47 -15.02 11.45
C THR A 236 -3.00 -13.66 10.98
N PRO A 237 -2.66 -13.19 9.76
CA PRO A 237 -3.01 -11.84 9.31
C PRO A 237 -4.50 -11.50 9.39
N LEU A 238 -5.37 -12.48 9.13
CA LEU A 238 -6.83 -12.32 9.17
C LEU A 238 -7.48 -12.85 10.45
N HIS A 239 -6.70 -13.28 11.44
CA HIS A 239 -7.25 -13.69 12.73
C HIS A 239 -8.03 -12.53 13.39
N GLY A 240 -9.32 -12.74 13.65
CA GLY A 240 -10.22 -11.72 14.19
C GLY A 240 -10.66 -10.63 13.20
N GLN A 241 -10.14 -10.62 11.97
CA GLN A 241 -10.59 -9.74 10.88
C GLN A 241 -11.54 -10.46 9.91
N PHE A 242 -11.29 -11.75 9.64
CA PHE A 242 -12.22 -12.64 8.95
C PHE A 242 -12.85 -13.58 9.99
N PRO A 243 -14.17 -13.85 9.92
CA PRO A 243 -14.82 -14.63 10.95
C PRO A 243 -14.34 -16.09 10.95
N ALA A 244 -14.05 -16.61 12.15
CA ALA A 244 -13.76 -18.02 12.35
C ALA A 244 -14.98 -18.88 11.98
N ALA A 245 -14.74 -20.12 11.54
CA ALA A 245 -15.78 -20.97 10.98
C ALA A 245 -16.92 -21.23 11.99
N SER A 246 -16.61 -21.40 13.27
CA SER A 246 -17.57 -21.57 14.37
C SER A 246 -18.58 -20.41 14.46
N ARG A 247 -18.13 -19.17 14.26
CA ARG A 247 -18.98 -17.96 14.32
C ARG A 247 -19.96 -17.87 13.16
N MET A 248 -19.67 -18.57 12.06
CA MET A 248 -20.44 -18.54 10.82
C MET A 248 -21.29 -19.81 10.63
N THR A 249 -21.75 -20.42 11.72
CA THR A 249 -22.55 -21.67 11.70
C THR A 249 -24.02 -21.47 12.04
N ALA A 250 -24.52 -20.24 12.05
CA ALA A 250 -25.96 -19.98 12.17
C ALA A 250 -26.73 -20.70 11.05
N ASN A 251 -27.96 -21.17 11.32
CA ASN A 251 -28.73 -22.02 10.40
C ASN A 251 -28.81 -21.44 8.98
N ARG A 252 -29.06 -20.13 8.87
CA ARG A 252 -29.18 -19.41 7.61
C ARG A 252 -27.85 -19.33 6.83
N ILE A 253 -26.74 -19.18 7.55
CA ILE A 253 -25.40 -19.17 6.93
C ILE A 253 -25.05 -20.58 6.42
N GLN A 254 -25.40 -21.63 7.18
CA GLN A 254 -25.22 -22.99 6.71
C GLN A 254 -26.04 -23.28 5.46
N GLU A 255 -27.26 -22.78 5.34
CA GLU A 255 -28.05 -22.92 4.11
C GLU A 255 -27.37 -22.25 2.91
N TYR A 256 -26.72 -21.11 3.10
CA TYR A 256 -25.95 -20.43 2.04
C TYR A 256 -24.74 -21.22 1.57
N VAL A 257 -24.04 -21.87 2.49
CA VAL A 257 -22.77 -22.57 2.24
C VAL A 257 -22.98 -24.02 1.83
N LEU A 258 -23.93 -24.72 2.45
CA LEU A 258 -24.16 -26.16 2.28
C LEU A 258 -25.42 -26.47 1.47
N GLY A 259 -26.37 -25.54 1.38
CA GLY A 259 -27.71 -25.80 0.87
C GLY A 259 -28.67 -26.46 1.87
N PHE A 260 -28.20 -26.79 3.08
CA PHE A 260 -28.98 -27.40 4.15
C PHE A 260 -28.42 -27.08 5.54
N ARG A 261 -29.19 -27.40 6.59
CA ARG A 261 -28.80 -27.20 7.99
C ARG A 261 -28.17 -28.48 8.54
N SER A 262 -27.00 -28.40 9.19
CA SER A 262 -26.33 -29.55 9.80
C SER A 262 -25.76 -29.23 11.18
N GLN A 263 -26.36 -29.84 12.21
CA GLN A 263 -25.84 -29.75 13.57
C GLN A 263 -24.46 -30.42 13.70
N LYS A 264 -24.17 -31.43 12.85
CA LYS A 264 -22.86 -32.09 12.82
C LYS A 264 -21.76 -31.14 12.30
N ILE A 265 -22.06 -30.33 11.29
CA ILE A 265 -21.14 -29.29 10.79
C ILE A 265 -20.88 -28.24 11.87
N LYS A 266 -21.93 -27.76 12.56
CA LYS A 266 -21.75 -26.82 13.68
C LYS A 266 -20.80 -27.35 14.75
N LYS A 267 -20.96 -28.62 15.14
CA LYS A 267 -20.03 -29.29 16.08
C LYS A 267 -18.61 -29.41 15.52
N LEU A 268 -18.46 -29.76 14.23
CA LEU A 268 -17.17 -29.85 13.55
C LEU A 268 -16.43 -28.50 13.55
N MET A 269 -17.10 -27.41 13.17
CA MET A 269 -16.48 -26.07 13.12
C MET A 269 -16.08 -25.58 14.51
N ASN A 270 -16.90 -25.80 15.53
CA ASN A 270 -16.54 -25.46 16.92
C ASN A 270 -15.30 -26.21 17.40
N ARG A 271 -15.19 -27.50 17.06
CA ARG A 271 -14.03 -28.33 17.39
C ARG A 271 -12.77 -27.85 16.66
N ALA A 272 -12.89 -27.52 15.37
CA ALA A 272 -11.78 -27.02 14.56
C ALA A 272 -11.16 -25.74 15.13
N ASP A 273 -11.99 -24.79 15.54
CA ASP A 273 -11.53 -23.49 16.05
C ASP A 273 -10.95 -23.57 17.48
N SER A 274 -11.27 -24.61 18.25
CA SER A 274 -10.93 -24.72 19.69
C SER A 274 -9.75 -25.66 19.98
N ASN A 275 -8.89 -25.96 18.99
CA ASN A 275 -7.79 -26.96 19.00
C ASN A 275 -8.14 -28.29 18.31
N GLY A 276 -8.69 -28.23 17.09
CA GLY A 276 -8.97 -29.40 16.27
C GLY A 276 -7.71 -30.05 15.68
N ASN A 277 -7.84 -31.31 15.24
CA ASN A 277 -6.76 -31.98 14.50
C ASN A 277 -6.57 -31.38 13.09
N GLN A 278 -5.58 -31.87 12.35
CA GLN A 278 -5.28 -31.35 11.00
C GLN A 278 -6.47 -31.47 10.02
N ASN A 279 -7.29 -32.51 10.15
CA ASN A 279 -8.49 -32.70 9.32
C ASN A 279 -9.57 -31.68 9.67
N ASP A 280 -9.76 -31.39 10.96
CA ASP A 280 -10.70 -30.37 11.43
C ASP A 280 -10.29 -28.97 10.98
N SER A 281 -9.00 -28.64 11.12
CA SER A 281 -8.45 -27.38 10.63
C SER A 281 -8.61 -27.24 9.11
N SER A 282 -8.36 -28.32 8.35
CA SER A 282 -8.60 -28.34 6.90
C SER A 282 -10.09 -28.17 6.56
N ALA A 283 -10.99 -28.74 7.35
CA ALA A 283 -12.43 -28.57 7.18
C ALA A 283 -12.89 -27.14 7.50
N ALA A 284 -12.35 -26.50 8.53
CA ALA A 284 -12.60 -25.08 8.83
C ALA A 284 -12.09 -24.17 7.71
N ALA A 285 -10.87 -24.40 7.22
CA ALA A 285 -10.32 -23.67 6.07
C ALA A 285 -11.21 -23.81 4.83
N MET A 286 -11.69 -25.02 4.55
CA MET A 286 -12.61 -25.29 3.43
C MET A 286 -13.93 -24.55 3.61
N TYR A 287 -14.55 -24.59 4.80
CA TYR A 287 -15.78 -23.85 5.10
C TYR A 287 -15.60 -22.34 4.97
N GLN A 288 -14.47 -21.79 5.43
CA GLN A 288 -14.13 -20.37 5.29
C GLN A 288 -13.98 -19.94 3.82
N LEU A 289 -13.36 -20.78 2.98
CA LEU A 289 -13.32 -20.52 1.54
C LEU A 289 -14.69 -20.61 0.89
N LEU A 290 -15.55 -21.55 1.28
CA LEU A 290 -16.92 -21.63 0.75
C LEU A 290 -17.75 -20.41 1.14
N LEU A 291 -17.57 -19.86 2.35
CA LEU A 291 -18.18 -18.59 2.77
C LEU A 291 -17.75 -17.42 1.89
N LEU A 292 -16.43 -17.26 1.68
CA LEU A 292 -15.88 -16.24 0.81
C LEU A 292 -16.43 -16.39 -0.62
N THR A 293 -16.47 -17.62 -1.12
CA THR A 293 -16.95 -17.95 -2.47
C THR A 293 -18.45 -17.66 -2.61
N HIS A 294 -19.27 -18.03 -1.62
CA HIS A 294 -20.69 -17.69 -1.62
C HIS A 294 -20.90 -16.17 -1.68
N TYR A 295 -20.16 -15.43 -0.85
CA TYR A 295 -20.27 -13.97 -0.84
C TYR A 295 -19.86 -13.37 -2.19
N LEU A 296 -18.73 -13.82 -2.75
CA LEU A 296 -18.28 -13.42 -4.08
C LEU A 296 -19.36 -13.68 -5.13
N LEU A 297 -19.91 -14.90 -5.19
CA LEU A 297 -20.81 -15.30 -6.26
C LEU A 297 -22.21 -14.65 -6.14
N ARG A 298 -22.73 -14.46 -4.92
CA ARG A 298 -24.14 -14.10 -4.69
C ARG A 298 -24.36 -12.75 -4.03
N ARG A 299 -23.34 -12.13 -3.46
CA ARG A 299 -23.44 -10.85 -2.72
C ARG A 299 -22.55 -9.76 -3.29
N CYS A 300 -21.61 -10.10 -4.18
CA CYS A 300 -20.96 -9.12 -5.04
C CYS A 300 -21.76 -8.94 -6.32
N GLY A 301 -22.04 -7.70 -6.68
CA GLY A 301 -22.89 -7.36 -7.81
C GLY A 301 -22.29 -6.31 -8.75
N PHE A 302 -22.72 -6.37 -9.99
CA PHE A 302 -22.44 -5.41 -11.05
C PHE A 302 -23.73 -4.73 -11.50
N ASN A 303 -23.60 -3.52 -12.04
CA ASN A 303 -24.60 -3.03 -12.98
C ASN A 303 -24.15 -3.42 -14.39
N ARG A 304 -24.93 -4.25 -15.10
CA ARG A 304 -24.65 -4.64 -16.48
C ARG A 304 -25.41 -3.71 -17.42
N LEU A 305 -24.67 -3.00 -18.25
CA LEU A 305 -25.18 -2.22 -19.38
C LEU A 305 -24.99 -3.02 -20.66
N GLN A 306 -26.07 -3.22 -21.38
CA GLN A 306 -26.10 -4.08 -22.55
C GLN A 306 -26.63 -3.30 -23.77
N PRO A 307 -25.78 -2.48 -24.40
CA PRO A 307 -26.15 -1.79 -25.62
C PRO A 307 -26.30 -2.80 -26.76
N THR A 308 -27.25 -2.53 -27.67
CA THR A 308 -27.47 -3.39 -28.84
C THR A 308 -26.36 -3.25 -29.88
N ARG A 309 -25.64 -2.12 -29.88
CA ARG A 309 -24.54 -1.79 -30.80
C ARG A 309 -23.30 -1.32 -30.04
N GLU A 310 -22.14 -1.61 -30.60
CA GLU A 310 -20.83 -1.26 -30.03
C GLU A 310 -20.64 0.27 -29.91
N GLU A 311 -21.05 1.03 -30.93
CA GLU A 311 -20.97 2.51 -30.97
C GLU A 311 -21.64 3.17 -29.75
N TRP A 312 -22.86 2.75 -29.40
CA TRP A 312 -23.56 3.29 -28.22
C TRP A 312 -22.92 2.86 -26.92
N GLY A 313 -22.31 1.66 -26.89
CA GLY A 313 -21.51 1.26 -25.74
C GLY A 313 -20.32 2.18 -25.52
N PHE A 314 -19.70 2.70 -26.59
CA PHE A 314 -18.66 3.72 -26.48
C PHE A 314 -19.20 5.07 -25.99
N ASP A 315 -20.33 5.54 -26.51
CA ASP A 315 -20.94 6.79 -26.06
C ASP A 315 -21.30 6.74 -24.57
N MET A 316 -21.84 5.60 -24.12
CA MET A 316 -22.10 5.33 -22.71
C MET A 316 -20.82 5.29 -21.88
N PHE A 317 -19.79 4.59 -22.37
CA PHE A 317 -18.49 4.52 -21.71
C PHE A 317 -17.88 5.91 -21.54
N GLN A 318 -17.89 6.74 -22.58
CA GLN A 318 -17.39 8.12 -22.50
C GLN A 318 -18.22 8.95 -21.54
N SER A 319 -19.55 8.86 -21.60
CA SER A 319 -20.44 9.62 -20.72
C SER A 319 -20.25 9.24 -19.25
N LEU A 320 -20.19 7.95 -18.92
CA LEU A 320 -19.99 7.46 -17.54
C LEU A 320 -18.64 7.86 -16.95
N ASN A 321 -17.60 7.92 -17.79
CA ASN A 321 -16.27 8.38 -17.36
C ASN A 321 -16.14 9.92 -17.38
N ALA A 322 -17.01 10.62 -18.12
CA ALA A 322 -17.08 12.08 -18.14
C ALA A 322 -17.95 12.63 -16.99
N THR A 323 -18.89 11.85 -16.45
CA THR A 323 -19.80 12.29 -15.40
C THR A 323 -19.15 12.30 -14.01
N GLY A 324 -18.83 13.51 -13.55
CA GLY A 324 -18.85 13.90 -12.14
C GLY A 324 -17.63 13.51 -11.30
N THR A 325 -17.05 14.51 -10.63
CA THR A 325 -16.22 14.30 -9.44
C THR A 325 -17.03 13.53 -8.38
N PRO A 326 -16.62 12.32 -7.98
CA PRO A 326 -17.29 11.64 -6.87
C PRO A 326 -17.14 12.45 -5.59
N LEU A 327 -18.25 12.62 -4.86
CA LEU A 327 -18.23 13.29 -3.56
C LEU A 327 -17.35 12.52 -2.57
N THR A 328 -16.57 13.25 -1.81
CA THR A 328 -15.81 12.75 -0.67
C THR A 328 -16.73 12.44 0.51
N VAL A 329 -16.24 11.60 1.43
CA VAL A 329 -16.98 11.31 2.67
C VAL A 329 -17.28 12.61 3.43
N MET A 330 -16.36 13.57 3.44
CA MET A 330 -16.53 14.86 4.09
C MET A 330 -17.66 15.70 3.49
N GLU A 331 -17.80 15.72 2.17
CA GLU A 331 -18.91 16.42 1.50
C GLU A 331 -20.27 15.79 1.82
N THR A 332 -20.32 14.46 1.95
CA THR A 332 -21.55 13.76 2.35
C THR A 332 -21.83 13.83 3.86
N PHE A 333 -20.84 14.20 4.65
CA PHE A 333 -20.95 14.38 6.11
C PHE A 333 -21.51 15.76 6.47
N LEU A 334 -21.21 16.80 5.68
CA LEU A 334 -21.69 18.16 5.92
C LEU A 334 -23.22 18.26 6.13
N PRO A 335 -24.09 17.64 5.30
CA PRO A 335 -25.53 17.64 5.55
C PRO A 335 -25.93 17.06 6.92
N GLN A 336 -25.21 16.04 7.41
CA GLN A 336 -25.47 15.43 8.72
C GLN A 336 -25.18 16.42 9.86
N VAL A 337 -24.11 17.20 9.72
CA VAL A 337 -23.73 18.25 10.67
C VAL A 337 -24.75 19.39 10.67
N MET A 338 -25.14 19.87 9.49
CA MET A 338 -26.16 20.91 9.34
C MET A 338 -27.50 20.49 9.96
N GLN A 339 -27.91 19.24 9.73
CA GLN A 339 -29.15 18.71 10.29
C GLN A 339 -29.10 18.62 11.82
N ALA A 340 -27.95 18.31 12.41
CA ALA A 340 -27.80 18.28 13.87
C ALA A 340 -27.99 19.67 14.51
N GLU A 341 -27.43 20.72 13.91
CA GLU A 341 -27.61 22.12 14.35
C GLU A 341 -29.06 22.61 14.13
N ALA A 342 -29.66 22.28 12.98
CA ALA A 342 -31.03 22.64 12.65
C ALA A 342 -32.04 22.01 13.62
N ARG A 343 -31.85 20.74 14.01
CA ARG A 343 -32.69 20.08 15.04
C ARG A 343 -32.63 20.77 16.41
N ALA A 344 -31.56 21.50 16.68
CA ALA A 344 -31.41 22.29 17.90
C ALA A 344 -31.87 23.76 17.72
N GLY A 345 -32.53 24.08 16.61
CA GLY A 345 -33.05 25.41 16.31
C GLY A 345 -31.97 26.47 16.11
N LYS A 346 -30.76 26.08 15.67
CA LYS A 346 -29.65 27.00 15.45
C LYS A 346 -29.55 27.40 13.98
N ASP A 347 -29.30 28.69 13.74
CA ASP A 347 -28.96 29.20 12.42
C ASP A 347 -27.54 28.74 12.05
N TRP A 348 -27.44 27.94 10.99
CA TRP A 348 -26.21 27.33 10.50
C TRP A 348 -25.05 28.32 10.37
N HIS A 349 -25.32 29.51 9.82
CA HIS A 349 -24.29 30.50 9.50
C HIS A 349 -23.59 31.07 10.74
N ALA A 350 -24.24 31.02 11.91
CA ALA A 350 -23.68 31.49 13.18
C ALA A 350 -23.13 30.35 14.07
N THR A 351 -23.15 29.10 13.61
CA THR A 351 -22.77 27.97 14.47
C THR A 351 -21.25 27.75 14.59
N PRO A 352 -20.76 27.27 15.74
CA PRO A 352 -19.39 26.75 15.86
C PRO A 352 -19.12 25.58 14.90
N SER A 353 -20.12 24.71 14.67
CA SER A 353 -20.00 23.59 13.74
C SER A 353 -19.70 24.02 12.30
N ARG A 354 -20.26 25.16 11.85
CA ARG A 354 -19.92 25.74 10.55
C ARG A 354 -18.44 26.08 10.45
N ARG A 355 -17.91 26.79 11.46
CA ARG A 355 -16.49 27.17 11.52
C ARG A 355 -15.57 25.94 11.49
N SER A 356 -15.86 24.93 12.31
CA SER A 356 -15.08 23.68 12.29
C SER A 356 -15.16 22.96 10.94
N MET A 357 -16.32 22.94 10.29
CA MET A 357 -16.45 22.33 8.95
C MET A 357 -15.70 23.11 7.88
N ASP A 358 -15.61 24.43 7.98
CA ASP A 358 -14.81 25.25 7.07
C ASP A 358 -13.31 25.00 7.25
N GLU A 359 -12.82 24.95 8.49
CA GLU A 359 -11.43 24.60 8.79
C GLU A 359 -11.07 23.20 8.27
N ILE A 360 -11.98 22.23 8.35
CA ILE A 360 -11.77 20.91 7.75
C ILE A 360 -11.74 21.00 6.22
N LYS A 361 -12.56 21.86 5.62
CA LYS A 361 -12.66 22.04 4.18
C LYS A 361 -11.39 22.63 3.57
N GLU A 362 -10.68 23.50 4.29
CA GLU A 362 -9.40 24.09 3.86
C GLU A 362 -8.37 23.02 3.45
N LEU A 363 -8.34 21.88 4.16
CA LEU A 363 -7.47 20.75 3.80
C LEU A 363 -7.67 20.23 2.37
N PHE A 364 -8.88 20.37 1.86
CA PHE A 364 -9.33 19.80 0.60
C PHE A 364 -9.40 20.83 -0.52
N ASP A 365 -9.82 22.05 -0.23
CA ASP A 365 -9.94 23.13 -1.20
C ASP A 365 -8.59 23.50 -1.83
N ALA A 366 -7.51 23.31 -1.07
CA ALA A 366 -6.15 23.50 -1.53
C ALA A 366 -5.62 22.46 -2.55
N THR A 367 -6.38 21.40 -2.84
CA THR A 367 -5.94 20.34 -3.76
C THR A 367 -6.37 20.65 -5.20
N SER A 368 -5.50 20.35 -6.16
CA SER A 368 -5.79 20.55 -7.60
C SER A 368 -6.56 19.41 -8.25
N THR A 369 -6.61 18.22 -7.62
CA THR A 369 -7.26 17.03 -8.19
C THR A 369 -8.15 16.30 -7.19
N ASN A 370 -9.22 15.67 -7.69
CA ASN A 370 -10.14 14.86 -6.90
C ASN A 370 -9.48 13.61 -6.30
N GLU A 371 -8.48 13.07 -6.98
CA GLU A 371 -7.71 11.93 -6.49
C GLU A 371 -6.94 12.32 -5.23
N THR A 372 -6.25 13.47 -5.24
CA THR A 372 -5.57 14.01 -4.06
C THR A 372 -6.57 14.32 -2.95
N LYS A 373 -7.73 14.89 -3.28
CA LYS A 373 -8.80 15.17 -2.32
C LYS A 373 -9.30 13.90 -1.61
N ASN A 374 -9.54 12.84 -2.37
CA ASN A 374 -9.92 11.52 -1.84
C ASN A 374 -8.80 10.89 -1.00
N GLN A 375 -7.55 10.99 -1.45
CA GLN A 375 -6.40 10.50 -0.69
C GLN A 375 -6.28 11.19 0.67
N ARG A 376 -6.34 12.53 0.69
CA ARG A 376 -6.28 13.32 1.94
C ARG A 376 -7.46 13.00 2.85
N THR A 377 -8.66 12.83 2.29
CA THR A 377 -9.86 12.43 3.04
C THR A 377 -9.64 11.08 3.74
N ASN A 378 -9.13 10.10 3.00
CA ASN A 378 -8.82 8.77 3.52
C ASN A 378 -7.73 8.81 4.61
N GLU A 379 -6.67 9.61 4.43
CA GLU A 379 -5.60 9.73 5.42
C GLU A 379 -6.08 10.42 6.70
N LEU A 380 -6.81 11.54 6.59
CA LEU A 380 -7.39 12.25 7.72
C LEU A 380 -8.36 11.34 8.50
N LEU A 381 -9.31 10.69 7.83
CA LEU A 381 -10.32 9.87 8.51
C LEU A 381 -9.73 8.65 9.21
N ARG A 382 -8.69 8.04 8.64
CA ARG A 382 -7.99 6.92 9.29
C ARG A 382 -7.25 7.35 10.54
N ALA A 383 -6.51 8.47 10.46
CA ALA A 383 -5.84 9.03 11.62
C ALA A 383 -6.86 9.45 12.70
N TRP A 384 -7.93 10.12 12.28
CA TRP A 384 -9.02 10.54 13.16
C TRP A 384 -9.70 9.37 13.85
N ALA A 385 -10.06 8.30 13.13
CA ALA A 385 -10.70 7.13 13.73
C ALA A 385 -9.80 6.42 14.75
N LEU A 386 -8.50 6.39 14.48
CA LEU A 386 -7.54 5.83 15.40
C LEU A 386 -7.40 6.68 16.67
N CYS A 387 -7.24 7.99 16.54
CA CYS A 387 -7.14 8.89 17.69
C CYS A 387 -8.46 9.02 18.46
N TYR A 388 -9.60 8.88 17.80
CA TYR A 388 -10.89 9.06 18.43
C TYR A 388 -11.33 7.82 19.24
N GLU A 389 -11.23 6.61 18.67
CA GLU A 389 -11.72 5.38 19.34
C GLU A 389 -10.75 4.19 19.27
N GLY A 390 -9.49 4.39 18.85
CA GLY A 390 -8.50 3.32 18.76
C GLY A 390 -8.74 2.31 17.63
N ARG A 391 -9.56 2.65 16.62
CA ARG A 391 -10.00 1.74 15.57
C ARG A 391 -9.23 1.93 14.26
N LYS A 392 -8.90 0.81 13.60
CA LYS A 392 -8.48 0.78 12.18
C LYS A 392 -9.70 1.02 11.28
N LEU A 393 -9.63 2.05 10.44
CA LEU A 393 -10.64 2.37 9.43
C LEU A 393 -10.09 2.08 8.03
N GLY A 394 -10.89 1.49 7.15
CA GLY A 394 -10.52 1.27 5.74
C GLY A 394 -10.59 2.54 4.89
N ASN A 395 -10.23 2.41 3.61
CA ASN A 395 -10.31 3.50 2.61
C ASN A 395 -11.67 3.58 1.92
N LYS A 396 -12.56 2.61 2.18
CA LYS A 396 -13.83 2.52 1.47
C LYS A 396 -14.76 3.64 1.91
N PHE A 397 -15.27 4.38 0.93
CA PHE A 397 -16.22 5.47 1.15
C PHE A 397 -17.40 5.04 2.04
N SER A 398 -18.01 3.87 1.76
CA SER A 398 -19.16 3.39 2.53
C SER A 398 -18.81 3.03 3.97
N GLU A 399 -17.64 2.42 4.20
CA GLU A 399 -17.17 2.07 5.54
C GLU A 399 -16.92 3.34 6.37
N GLN A 400 -16.18 4.30 5.81
CA GLN A 400 -15.86 5.57 6.44
C GLN A 400 -17.12 6.39 6.75
N ARG A 401 -18.04 6.47 5.79
CA ARG A 401 -19.33 7.16 5.97
C ARG A 401 -20.16 6.51 7.08
N THR A 402 -20.34 5.19 7.04
CA THR A 402 -21.07 4.45 8.08
C THR A 402 -20.41 4.64 9.44
N TRP A 403 -19.08 4.65 9.51
CA TRP A 403 -18.35 4.91 10.74
C TRP A 403 -18.61 6.31 11.30
N LEU A 404 -18.47 7.37 10.49
CA LEU A 404 -18.76 8.75 10.90
C LEU A 404 -20.21 8.90 11.36
N THR A 405 -21.17 8.38 10.60
CA THR A 405 -22.59 8.41 10.96
C THR A 405 -22.83 7.71 12.30
N ARG A 406 -22.24 6.52 12.51
CA ARG A 406 -22.36 5.78 13.78
C ARG A 406 -21.78 6.59 14.94
N VAL A 407 -20.61 7.19 14.78
CA VAL A 407 -19.95 7.94 15.86
C VAL A 407 -20.66 9.27 16.12
N TYR A 408 -20.79 10.11 15.11
CA TYR A 408 -21.29 11.47 15.23
C TYR A 408 -22.81 11.55 15.43
N GLU A 409 -23.60 10.82 14.64
CA GLU A 409 -25.06 10.92 14.74
C GLU A 409 -25.63 10.09 15.89
N LYS A 410 -25.19 8.82 15.97
CA LYS A 410 -25.75 7.83 16.90
C LYS A 410 -24.98 7.73 18.22
N GLY A 411 -23.69 8.05 18.22
CA GLY A 411 -22.80 7.87 19.36
C GLY A 411 -22.67 9.07 20.29
N LEU A 412 -22.98 10.28 19.80
CA LEU A 412 -22.91 11.52 20.58
C LEU A 412 -24.31 12.01 20.96
N PRO A 413 -24.69 11.99 22.25
CA PRO A 413 -26.05 12.30 22.67
C PRO A 413 -26.40 13.79 22.63
N SER A 414 -25.44 14.69 22.88
CA SER A 414 -25.71 16.14 22.95
C SER A 414 -25.11 16.93 21.78
N LEU A 415 -25.67 18.13 21.52
CA LEU A 415 -25.11 19.05 20.53
C LEU A 415 -23.71 19.56 20.95
N ASN A 416 -23.46 19.70 22.25
CA ASN A 416 -22.17 20.18 22.75
C ASN A 416 -21.06 19.16 22.47
N GLU A 417 -21.30 17.87 22.71
CA GLU A 417 -20.32 16.82 22.37
C GLU A 417 -20.10 16.72 20.86
N LYS A 418 -21.15 16.93 20.05
CA LYS A 418 -21.04 17.01 18.58
C LYS A 418 -20.14 18.17 18.14
N ARG A 419 -20.31 19.33 18.74
CA ARG A 419 -19.45 20.51 18.49
C ARG A 419 -18.01 20.26 18.94
N GLU A 420 -17.82 19.64 20.10
CA GLU A 420 -16.48 19.29 20.61
C GLU A 420 -15.78 18.27 19.71
N PHE A 421 -16.50 17.25 19.23
CA PHE A 421 -16.01 16.30 18.23
C PHE A 421 -15.54 17.02 16.97
N LEU A 422 -16.34 17.95 16.44
CA LEU A 422 -15.98 18.71 15.24
C LEU A 422 -14.80 19.64 15.46
N ALA A 423 -14.71 20.30 16.62
CA ALA A 423 -13.57 21.17 16.95
C ALA A 423 -12.25 20.37 17.00
N LYS A 424 -12.23 19.22 17.68
CA LYS A 424 -11.07 18.31 17.69
C LYS A 424 -10.75 17.77 16.30
N PHE A 425 -11.78 17.48 15.49
CA PHE A 425 -11.61 17.02 14.12
C PHE A 425 -11.03 18.11 13.20
N ALA A 426 -11.45 19.36 13.39
CA ALA A 426 -10.92 20.50 12.67
C ALA A 426 -9.44 20.76 12.98
N ARG A 427 -9.03 20.71 14.26
CA ARG A 427 -7.61 20.78 14.64
C ARG A 427 -6.78 19.65 14.04
N SER A 428 -7.36 18.47 13.96
CA SER A 428 -6.74 17.33 13.28
C SER A 428 -6.51 17.61 11.80
N ALA A 429 -7.50 18.21 11.11
CA ALA A 429 -7.35 18.64 9.73
C ALA A 429 -6.29 19.74 9.56
N GLN A 430 -6.22 20.69 10.50
CA GLN A 430 -5.17 21.73 10.54
C GLN A 430 -3.77 21.15 10.68
N PHE A 431 -3.56 20.12 11.52
CA PHE A 431 -2.27 19.40 11.56
C PHE A 431 -1.90 18.85 10.17
N PHE A 432 -2.86 18.19 9.50
CA PHE A 432 -2.59 17.67 8.17
C PHE A 432 -2.26 18.79 7.17
N TYR A 433 -2.94 19.92 7.25
CA TYR A 433 -2.72 21.05 6.36
C TYR A 433 -1.37 21.75 6.63
N TYR A 434 -1.16 22.25 7.85
CA TYR A 434 -0.03 23.11 8.22
C TYR A 434 1.27 22.36 8.55
N ALA A 435 1.19 21.06 8.90
CA ALA A 435 2.37 20.27 9.27
C ALA A 435 2.62 19.09 8.31
N TRP A 436 1.60 18.27 8.02
CA TRP A 436 1.80 17.06 7.23
C TRP A 436 1.95 17.35 5.73
N TYR A 437 1.13 18.22 5.15
CA TYR A 437 1.13 18.57 3.71
C TYR A 437 1.75 19.94 3.41
N MET A 438 2.64 20.43 4.29
CA MET A 438 3.23 21.76 4.23
C MET A 438 3.91 22.15 2.89
N ASP A 439 4.31 21.20 2.04
CA ASP A 439 4.96 21.48 0.74
C ASP A 439 4.00 21.84 -0.39
N ASP A 440 2.73 21.49 -0.24
CA ASP A 440 1.74 21.78 -1.26
C ASP A 440 1.36 23.28 -1.24
N TYR A 441 1.98 24.05 -0.34
CA TYR A 441 1.82 25.49 -0.12
C TYR A 441 3.18 26.17 -0.21
N GLU A 442 3.22 27.45 -0.58
CA GLU A 442 4.47 28.21 -0.75
C GLU A 442 5.27 28.27 0.58
N SER A 443 6.21 27.33 0.70
CA SER A 443 7.37 27.22 1.61
C SER A 443 7.28 27.92 2.96
N PRO A 444 6.77 27.27 4.02
CA PRO A 444 7.12 27.68 5.36
C PRO A 444 8.47 27.03 5.75
N ASP A 445 9.45 27.86 6.14
CA ASP A 445 10.76 27.41 6.64
C ASP A 445 10.63 26.49 7.88
N CYS A 446 9.45 26.48 8.53
CA CYS A 446 9.11 25.73 9.74
C CYS A 446 7.59 25.49 9.81
N ILE A 447 7.11 24.45 10.52
CA ILE A 447 5.68 24.25 10.79
C ILE A 447 5.10 25.50 11.49
N ASN A 448 3.88 25.90 11.11
CA ASN A 448 3.21 27.05 11.68
C ASN A 448 3.14 26.94 13.23
N GLY A 449 3.50 28.02 13.92
CA GLY A 449 3.57 28.06 15.39
C GLY A 449 4.89 27.54 15.99
N LEU A 450 5.83 27.02 15.20
CA LEU A 450 7.15 26.57 15.68
C LEU A 450 8.32 27.47 15.26
N GLY A 451 8.10 28.46 14.40
CA GLY A 451 9.16 29.28 13.79
C GLY A 451 10.04 30.04 14.79
N ASP A 452 9.47 30.47 15.92
CA ASP A 452 10.18 31.22 16.96
C ASP A 452 10.98 30.32 17.91
N HIS A 453 10.76 29.00 17.88
CA HIS A 453 11.48 28.06 18.74
C HIS A 453 12.82 27.65 18.11
N SER A 454 13.88 27.60 18.94
CA SER A 454 15.24 27.27 18.48
C SER A 454 15.37 25.91 17.77
N ASP A 455 14.55 24.94 18.18
CA ASP A 455 14.46 23.60 17.57
C ASP A 455 13.26 23.44 16.60
N GLY A 456 12.57 24.53 16.24
CA GLY A 456 11.40 24.49 15.37
C GLY A 456 11.68 23.83 14.01
N GLU A 457 12.79 24.21 13.36
CA GLU A 457 13.22 23.58 12.10
C GLU A 457 13.51 22.09 12.27
N LEU A 458 14.06 21.69 13.42
CA LEU A 458 14.36 20.29 13.72
C LEU A 458 13.08 19.48 13.91
N GLY A 459 12.12 19.98 14.69
CA GLY A 459 10.81 19.35 14.84
C GLY A 459 10.09 19.21 13.49
N SER A 460 10.13 20.27 12.68
CA SER A 460 9.56 20.28 11.33
C SER A 460 10.24 19.27 10.39
N LEU A 461 11.57 19.14 10.48
CA LEU A 461 12.32 18.10 9.80
C LEU A 461 11.85 16.70 10.20
N MET A 462 11.63 16.43 11.49
CA MET A 462 11.19 15.11 11.96
C MET A 462 9.84 14.72 11.36
N VAL A 463 8.86 15.64 11.37
CA VAL A 463 7.53 15.42 10.76
C VAL A 463 7.67 15.15 9.26
N ARG A 464 8.48 15.97 8.58
CA ARG A 464 8.74 15.81 7.15
C ARG A 464 9.42 14.48 6.81
N TYR A 465 10.44 14.11 7.56
CA TYR A 465 11.14 12.83 7.39
C TYR A 465 10.17 11.65 7.54
N LEU A 466 9.35 11.64 8.59
CA LEU A 466 8.37 10.56 8.83
C LEU A 466 7.40 10.41 7.68
N ARG A 467 6.93 11.53 7.10
CA ARG A 467 6.06 11.52 5.93
C ARG A 467 6.78 10.99 4.69
N ASP A 468 7.96 11.51 4.37
CA ASP A 468 8.74 11.09 3.20
C ASP A 468 9.13 9.59 3.29
N ALA A 469 9.40 9.10 4.50
CA ALA A 469 9.64 7.69 4.80
C ALA A 469 8.36 6.82 4.90
N ARG A 470 7.19 7.40 4.59
CA ARG A 470 5.87 6.74 4.58
C ARG A 470 5.44 6.15 5.94
N SER A 471 5.87 6.75 7.05
CA SER A 471 5.41 6.42 8.41
C SER A 471 4.00 6.97 8.66
N LYS A 472 2.98 6.39 8.01
CA LYS A 472 1.61 6.91 8.07
C LYS A 472 1.01 6.90 9.49
N LEU A 473 1.41 5.94 10.33
CA LEU A 473 0.86 5.78 11.68
C LEU A 473 1.62 6.53 12.79
N SER A 474 2.68 7.27 12.45
CA SER A 474 3.18 8.32 13.36
C SER A 474 2.34 9.60 13.28
N ALA A 475 1.66 9.85 12.15
CA ALA A 475 0.80 11.03 11.97
C ALA A 475 -0.30 11.16 13.06
N PRO A 476 -1.03 10.10 13.46
CA PRO A 476 -2.03 10.18 14.52
C PRO A 476 -1.47 10.66 15.87
N ILE A 477 -0.26 10.22 16.26
CA ILE A 477 0.38 10.67 17.52
C ILE A 477 0.72 12.15 17.44
N LEU A 478 1.37 12.56 16.33
CA LEU A 478 1.75 13.94 16.11
C LEU A 478 0.53 14.86 15.98
N MET A 479 -0.54 14.38 15.33
CA MET A 479 -1.83 15.08 15.24
C MET A 479 -2.45 15.33 16.63
N ARG A 480 -2.37 14.34 17.53
CA ARG A 480 -2.85 14.46 18.91
C ARG A 480 -2.04 15.50 19.69
N LEU A 481 -0.72 15.45 19.61
CA LEU A 481 0.18 16.42 20.24
C LEU A 481 -0.01 17.83 19.68
N TYR A 482 -0.11 17.98 18.35
CA TYR A 482 -0.34 19.26 17.70
C TYR A 482 -1.68 19.88 18.12
N SER A 483 -2.73 19.05 18.21
CA SER A 483 -4.04 19.51 18.69
C SER A 483 -3.96 20.02 20.14
N GLN A 484 -3.19 19.35 21.00
CA GLN A 484 -2.96 19.77 22.39
C GLN A 484 -2.23 21.12 22.48
N VAL A 485 -1.33 21.43 21.53
CA VAL A 485 -0.69 22.76 21.49
C VAL A 485 -1.74 23.83 21.21
N GLY A 486 -2.63 23.59 20.24
CA GLY A 486 -3.74 24.50 19.92
C GLY A 486 -4.82 24.60 21.01
N ASP A 487 -4.88 23.62 21.92
CA ASP A 487 -5.73 23.63 23.12
C ASP A 487 -5.11 24.39 24.30
N GLY A 488 -3.79 24.59 24.30
CA GLY A 488 -3.06 25.07 25.46
C GLY A 488 -2.78 23.97 26.50
N ASP A 489 -3.05 22.70 26.17
CA ASP A 489 -2.77 21.53 27.02
C ASP A 489 -1.29 21.14 27.05
N THR A 490 -0.52 21.57 26.05
CA THR A 490 0.92 21.31 25.94
C THR A 490 1.64 22.44 25.21
N THR A 491 2.96 22.40 25.16
CA THR A 491 3.77 23.48 24.58
C THR A 491 4.34 23.08 23.21
N PRO A 492 4.75 24.05 22.37
CA PRO A 492 5.48 23.79 21.13
C PRO A 492 6.72 22.89 21.33
N GLU A 493 7.40 23.02 22.47
CA GLU A 493 8.57 22.22 22.85
C GLU A 493 8.22 20.73 23.00
N GLU A 494 7.12 20.43 23.69
CA GLU A 494 6.64 19.05 23.83
C GLU A 494 6.25 18.47 22.45
N PHE A 495 5.62 19.24 21.56
CA PHE A 495 5.37 18.77 20.20
C PHE A 495 6.67 18.41 19.46
N ILE A 496 7.70 19.25 19.56
CA ILE A 496 9.02 19.02 18.95
C ILE A 496 9.67 17.76 19.52
N GLU A 497 9.64 17.57 20.84
CA GLU A 497 10.18 16.37 21.49
C GLU A 497 9.39 15.10 21.10
N GLY A 498 8.08 15.19 20.96
CA GLY A 498 7.25 14.10 20.43
C GLY A 498 7.57 13.76 18.97
N ALA A 499 7.85 14.76 18.14
CA ALA A 499 8.31 14.57 16.76
C ALA A 499 9.67 13.87 16.70
N LYS A 500 10.64 14.30 17.52
CA LYS A 500 11.94 13.63 17.68
C LYS A 500 11.77 12.19 18.16
N ALA A 501 10.92 11.93 19.15
CA ALA A 501 10.66 10.60 19.66
C ALA A 501 10.06 9.68 18.59
N CYS A 502 9.07 10.14 17.82
CA CYS A 502 8.47 9.39 16.73
C CYS A 502 9.49 9.06 15.63
N ALA A 503 10.32 10.04 15.23
CA ALA A 503 11.37 9.85 14.23
C ALA A 503 12.46 8.88 14.71
N ALA A 504 12.89 9.00 15.97
CA ALA A 504 13.84 8.10 16.60
C ALA A 504 13.33 6.66 16.63
N PHE A 505 12.15 6.44 17.20
CA PHE A 505 11.54 5.12 17.31
C PHE A 505 11.35 4.47 15.93
N PHE A 506 10.75 5.21 14.97
CA PHE A 506 10.54 4.71 13.62
C PHE A 506 11.86 4.29 12.95
N THR A 507 12.89 5.12 13.07
CA THR A 507 14.20 4.86 12.48
C THR A 507 14.86 3.64 13.13
N LEU A 508 14.89 3.59 14.46
CA LEU A 508 15.48 2.48 15.20
C LEU A 508 14.76 1.16 14.89
N TRP A 509 13.42 1.17 14.85
CA TRP A 509 12.64 -0.01 14.49
C TRP A 509 12.93 -0.47 13.06
N ARG A 510 12.74 0.40 12.07
CA ARG A 510 12.83 0.02 10.65
C ARG A 510 14.25 -0.32 10.23
N ALA A 511 15.25 0.28 10.87
CA ALA A 511 16.64 -0.10 10.66
C ALA A 511 16.97 -1.49 11.22
N ALA A 512 16.15 -2.10 12.08
CA ALA A 512 16.44 -3.39 12.72
C ALA A 512 15.36 -4.47 12.49
N ASN A 513 14.22 -4.11 11.91
CA ASN A 513 13.07 -4.99 11.68
C ASN A 513 12.35 -4.63 10.37
N SER A 514 11.56 -5.57 9.85
CA SER A 514 10.65 -5.30 8.73
C SER A 514 9.51 -4.33 9.14
N THR A 515 8.70 -3.91 8.16
CA THR A 515 7.47 -3.14 8.42
C THR A 515 6.41 -3.94 9.18
N SER A 516 6.54 -5.27 9.21
CA SER A 516 5.58 -6.16 9.85
C SER A 516 5.48 -5.87 11.36
N GLY A 517 4.26 -5.71 11.85
CA GLY A 517 3.97 -5.44 13.26
C GLY A 517 4.14 -3.99 13.72
N LEU A 518 4.82 -3.12 12.96
CA LEU A 518 4.99 -1.71 13.33
C LEU A 518 3.65 -0.98 13.46
N ASP A 519 2.74 -1.25 12.52
CA ASP A 519 1.38 -0.70 12.54
C ASP A 519 0.63 -1.01 13.84
N GLU A 520 0.79 -2.22 14.35
CA GLU A 520 0.09 -2.67 15.55
C GLU A 520 0.63 -1.96 16.78
N ILE A 521 1.90 -1.60 16.82
CA ILE A 521 2.49 -0.84 17.94
C ILE A 521 1.84 0.53 18.07
N TYR A 522 1.65 1.24 16.95
CA TYR A 522 0.96 2.52 16.95
C TYR A 522 -0.53 2.36 17.30
N ARG A 523 -1.21 1.34 16.75
CA ARG A 523 -2.63 1.10 17.07
C ARG A 523 -2.86 0.77 18.53
N ARG A 524 -1.99 -0.07 19.09
CA ARG A 524 -2.01 -0.46 20.50
C ARG A 524 -1.85 0.73 21.43
N TYR A 525 -1.01 1.71 21.06
CA TYR A 525 -0.86 2.94 21.85
C TYR A 525 -2.21 3.66 22.06
N PHE A 526 -3.07 3.71 21.03
CA PHE A 526 -4.39 4.34 21.15
C PHE A 526 -5.45 3.43 21.79
N ARG A 527 -5.44 2.13 21.47
CA ARG A 527 -6.42 1.15 21.98
C ARG A 527 -6.16 0.72 23.42
N GLY A 528 -4.92 0.84 23.89
CA GLY A 528 -4.43 0.24 25.11
C GLY A 528 -4.19 -1.27 24.98
N SER A 529 -3.31 -1.82 25.82
CA SER A 529 -3.09 -3.26 25.97
C SER A 529 -2.33 -3.57 27.25
N GLU A 530 -2.50 -4.78 27.77
CA GLU A 530 -1.67 -5.31 28.86
C GLU A 530 -0.43 -6.08 28.35
N GLN A 531 -0.42 -6.49 27.08
CA GLN A 531 0.63 -7.33 26.49
C GLN A 531 0.88 -7.01 24.99
N PRO A 532 2.07 -7.34 24.43
CA PRO A 532 3.30 -7.72 25.14
C PRO A 532 3.96 -6.55 25.89
N VAL A 533 3.58 -5.31 25.58
CA VAL A 533 4.01 -4.10 26.31
C VAL A 533 2.75 -3.43 26.85
N PRO A 534 2.63 -3.29 28.19
CA PRO A 534 1.52 -2.58 28.81
C PRO A 534 1.47 -1.11 28.35
N VAL A 535 0.28 -0.64 27.99
CA VAL A 535 0.04 0.77 27.65
C VAL A 535 -1.43 1.11 27.90
N ALA A 536 -1.66 2.27 28.52
CA ALA A 536 -2.99 2.80 28.72
C ALA A 536 -3.65 3.18 27.38
N LYS A 537 -4.96 3.41 27.40
CA LYS A 537 -5.67 3.92 26.22
C LYS A 537 -5.35 5.39 26.05
N HIS A 538 -5.12 5.82 24.81
CA HIS A 538 -4.84 7.23 24.48
C HIS A 538 -5.81 7.80 23.42
N ASN A 539 -6.97 7.18 23.26
CA ASN A 539 -8.01 7.63 22.33
C ASN A 539 -8.99 8.61 23.02
N TRP A 540 -9.47 9.63 22.30
CA TRP A 540 -10.34 10.68 22.86
C TRP A 540 -11.62 10.16 23.49
N LYS A 541 -12.19 9.07 22.99
CA LYS A 541 -13.47 8.53 23.46
C LYS A 541 -13.38 7.92 24.86
N GLU A 542 -12.26 7.28 25.18
CA GLU A 542 -12.07 6.57 26.44
C GLU A 542 -11.02 7.21 27.36
N HIS A 543 -10.23 8.16 26.85
CA HIS A 543 -9.19 8.88 27.58
C HIS A 543 -9.24 10.37 27.24
N ALA A 544 -9.80 11.16 28.16
CA ALA A 544 -9.94 12.60 27.99
C ALA A 544 -8.61 13.34 28.19
N ASP A 545 -7.74 12.84 29.07
CA ASP A 545 -6.53 13.54 29.47
C ASP A 545 -5.53 13.70 28.30
N PRO A 546 -4.76 14.79 28.28
CA PRO A 546 -3.68 15.00 27.31
C PRO A 546 -2.65 13.86 27.35
N ILE A 547 -2.12 13.47 26.20
CA ILE A 547 -0.99 12.55 26.13
C ILE A 547 0.32 13.31 26.42
N THR A 548 1.26 12.67 27.12
CA THR A 548 2.55 13.28 27.46
C THR A 548 3.69 12.67 26.65
N VAL A 549 4.69 13.48 26.31
CA VAL A 549 5.84 12.97 25.55
C VAL A 549 6.67 12.00 26.40
N ALA A 550 6.72 12.21 27.71
CA ALA A 550 7.40 11.30 28.64
C ALA A 550 6.82 9.87 28.60
N SER A 551 5.49 9.72 28.65
CA SER A 551 4.86 8.40 28.58
C SER A 551 5.02 7.76 27.19
N LEU A 552 4.99 8.58 26.13
CA LEU A 552 5.25 8.14 24.76
C LEU A 552 6.68 7.61 24.58
N LYS A 553 7.69 8.36 25.06
CA LYS A 553 9.11 7.97 25.03
C LYS A 553 9.32 6.66 25.79
N GLN A 554 8.75 6.54 26.99
CA GLN A 554 8.82 5.31 27.78
C GLN A 554 8.20 4.11 27.04
N TYR A 555 7.00 4.28 26.48
CA TYR A 555 6.36 3.22 25.70
C TYR A 555 7.23 2.77 24.51
N PHE A 556 7.83 3.70 23.77
CA PHE A 556 8.75 3.36 22.69
C PHE A 556 9.99 2.62 23.18
N LEU A 557 10.60 3.02 24.29
CA LEU A 557 11.74 2.30 24.89
C LEU A 557 11.36 0.88 25.32
N ASP A 558 10.19 0.69 25.93
CA ASP A 558 9.70 -0.63 26.35
C ASP A 558 9.46 -1.54 25.14
N VAL A 559 8.94 -0.99 24.04
CA VAL A 559 8.79 -1.72 22.77
C VAL A 559 10.13 -2.11 22.16
N LEU A 560 11.11 -1.21 22.14
CA LEU A 560 12.46 -1.54 21.67
C LEU A 560 13.12 -2.62 22.54
N THR A 561 12.84 -2.61 23.84
CA THR A 561 13.33 -3.60 24.80
C THR A 561 12.69 -4.96 24.57
N GLU A 562 11.37 -5.03 24.39
CA GLU A 562 10.65 -6.27 24.06
C GLU A 562 11.15 -6.90 22.74
N LYS A 563 11.56 -6.07 21.78
CA LYS A 563 12.17 -6.54 20.53
C LYS A 563 13.66 -6.86 20.60
N GLY A 564 14.30 -6.65 21.75
CA GLY A 564 15.73 -6.93 21.91
C GLY A 564 16.60 -6.05 21.02
N ILE A 565 16.22 -4.78 20.84
CA ILE A 565 16.98 -3.77 20.08
C ILE A 565 17.17 -2.47 20.86
N ALA A 566 17.07 -2.54 22.20
CA ALA A 566 17.19 -1.39 23.09
C ALA A 566 18.64 -1.03 23.44
N THR A 567 19.63 -1.89 23.12
CA THR A 567 21.04 -1.58 23.32
C THR A 567 21.78 -1.32 22.01
N ARG A 568 22.88 -0.58 22.11
CA ARG A 568 23.76 -0.28 20.95
C ARG A 568 24.19 -1.54 20.22
N LYS A 569 24.62 -2.57 20.97
CA LYS A 569 25.18 -3.80 20.40
C LYS A 569 24.10 -4.57 19.64
N GLU A 570 22.93 -4.72 20.25
CA GLU A 570 21.79 -5.40 19.62
C GLU A 570 21.32 -4.69 18.35
N TRP A 571 21.10 -3.38 18.44
CA TRP A 571 20.59 -2.61 17.31
C TRP A 571 21.58 -2.56 16.15
N THR A 572 22.87 -2.30 16.43
CA THR A 572 23.88 -2.24 15.36
C THR A 572 24.07 -3.57 14.65
N GLY A 573 23.95 -4.70 15.35
CA GLY A 573 24.00 -6.04 14.76
C GLY A 573 22.74 -6.40 13.97
N ALA A 574 21.55 -6.00 14.45
CA ALA A 574 20.31 -6.16 13.70
C ALA A 574 20.32 -5.29 12.42
N ALA A 575 20.89 -4.09 12.50
CA ALA A 575 20.89 -3.13 11.42
C ALA A 575 21.68 -3.55 10.18
N ASP A 576 22.64 -4.48 10.31
CA ASP A 576 23.37 -5.02 9.15
C ASP A 576 22.45 -5.68 8.12
N ARG A 577 21.30 -6.21 8.55
CA ARG A 577 20.36 -6.92 7.67
C ARG A 577 19.27 -6.03 7.09
N PHE A 578 18.93 -4.94 7.77
CA PHE A 578 17.74 -4.16 7.45
C PHE A 578 18.05 -2.75 6.97
N LEU A 579 19.17 -2.13 7.41
CA LEU A 579 19.57 -0.78 7.02
C LEU A 579 20.27 -0.78 5.64
N LEU A 580 19.51 -1.16 4.62
CA LEU A 580 19.98 -1.29 3.24
C LEU A 580 19.24 -0.30 2.31
N TYR A 581 19.97 0.27 1.36
CA TYR A 581 19.42 1.24 0.40
C TYR A 581 18.21 0.72 -0.38
N THR A 582 18.25 -0.54 -0.83
CA THR A 582 17.24 -1.18 -1.68
C THR A 582 15.85 -1.17 -1.06
N GLU A 583 15.78 -1.34 0.26
CA GLU A 583 14.53 -1.43 1.01
C GLU A 583 14.13 -0.11 1.69
N LEU A 584 15.11 0.74 2.00
CA LEU A 584 14.97 1.83 2.98
C LEU A 584 15.66 3.14 2.58
N ARG A 585 15.53 3.55 1.31
CA ARG A 585 16.18 4.76 0.76
C ARG A 585 16.07 6.01 1.65
N GLU A 586 14.86 6.44 2.02
CA GLU A 586 14.67 7.67 2.81
C GLU A 586 15.22 7.54 4.23
N LEU A 587 15.15 6.34 4.82
CA LEU A 587 15.72 6.07 6.13
C LEU A 587 17.25 6.07 6.09
N CYS A 588 17.86 5.50 5.05
CA CYS A 588 19.31 5.61 4.81
C CYS A 588 19.73 7.08 4.67
N ARG A 589 18.95 7.90 3.95
CA ARG A 589 19.20 9.35 3.84
C ARG A 589 19.20 10.02 5.20
N PHE A 590 18.19 9.73 6.01
CA PHE A 590 18.07 10.29 7.35
C PHE A 590 19.20 9.86 8.27
N VAL A 591 19.61 8.60 8.23
CA VAL A 591 20.76 8.11 8.99
C VAL A 591 22.05 8.81 8.57
N LEU A 592 22.28 9.05 7.27
CA LEU A 592 23.42 9.83 6.79
C LEU A 592 23.38 11.28 7.29
N PHE A 593 22.20 11.91 7.32
CA PHE A 593 22.02 13.25 7.89
C PHE A 593 22.40 13.29 9.37
N VAL A 594 21.88 12.34 10.16
CA VAL A 594 22.16 12.24 11.60
C VAL A 594 23.65 11.97 11.85
N ALA A 595 24.24 11.03 11.12
CA ALA A 595 25.63 10.63 11.31
C ALA A 595 26.64 11.70 10.87
N ALA A 596 26.31 12.54 9.88
CA ALA A 596 27.18 13.62 9.42
C ALA A 596 26.96 14.95 10.18
N HIS A 597 25.87 15.09 10.94
CA HIS A 597 25.58 16.32 11.67
C HIS A 597 26.66 16.62 12.73
N ASP A 598 27.20 17.84 12.69
CA ASP A 598 28.30 18.32 13.55
C ASP A 598 29.52 17.39 13.56
N ARG A 599 29.81 16.81 12.40
CA ARG A 599 31.01 15.99 12.15
C ARG A 599 31.93 16.62 11.13
N ILE A 600 33.20 16.30 11.30
CA ILE A 600 34.28 16.66 10.37
C ILE A 600 35.07 15.40 9.98
N ALA A 601 35.84 15.49 8.89
CA ALA A 601 36.68 14.40 8.45
C ALA A 601 37.77 14.04 9.48
N ASP A 602 37.98 12.75 9.71
CA ASP A 602 39.08 12.25 10.54
C ASP A 602 40.39 12.30 9.74
N GLY A 603 41.35 13.13 10.19
CA GLY A 603 42.65 13.27 9.53
C GLY A 603 43.54 12.03 9.65
N SER A 604 43.30 11.16 10.64
CA SER A 604 44.07 9.93 10.89
C SER A 604 43.47 8.70 10.23
N ARG A 605 42.16 8.71 9.95
CA ARG A 605 41.42 7.60 9.36
C ARG A 605 40.60 8.10 8.16
N PRO A 606 41.21 8.17 6.96
CA PRO A 606 40.53 8.60 5.75
C PRO A 606 39.20 7.89 5.52
N GLY A 607 38.17 8.64 5.12
CA GLY A 607 36.82 8.11 4.97
C GLY A 607 36.02 8.04 6.27
N LEU A 608 36.59 8.26 7.46
CA LEU A 608 35.83 8.31 8.73
C LEU A 608 35.64 9.73 9.23
N THR A 609 34.78 9.90 10.24
CA THR A 609 34.48 11.18 10.88
C THR A 609 34.89 11.22 12.35
N VAL A 610 35.06 12.44 12.87
CA VAL A 610 35.18 12.74 14.30
C VAL A 610 34.18 13.83 14.69
N ARG A 611 33.97 14.03 15.99
CA ARG A 611 33.10 15.10 16.51
C ARG A 611 33.69 16.46 16.13
N GLY A 612 32.91 17.28 15.44
CA GLY A 612 33.18 18.68 15.21
C GLY A 612 32.56 19.55 16.30
N ASN A 613 32.81 20.86 16.23
CA ASN A 613 32.08 21.84 17.02
C ASN A 613 30.63 21.97 16.51
N ARG A 614 29.76 22.58 17.32
CA ARG A 614 28.39 22.91 16.93
C ARG A 614 28.39 23.68 15.60
N ASP A 615 27.45 23.36 14.73
CA ASP A 615 27.22 23.99 13.42
C ASP A 615 28.32 23.76 12.37
N THR A 616 29.30 22.89 12.63
CA THR A 616 30.33 22.54 11.63
C THR A 616 29.78 21.81 10.41
N CYS A 617 28.72 21.02 10.60
CA CYS A 617 27.96 20.41 9.52
C CYS A 617 26.48 20.36 9.89
N ASN A 618 25.76 21.44 9.61
CA ASN A 618 24.38 21.59 10.06
C ASN A 618 23.38 20.99 9.05
N LEU A 619 23.20 19.67 9.10
CA LEU A 619 22.28 18.92 8.24
C LEU A 619 20.89 18.69 8.83
N LEU A 620 20.75 18.66 10.17
CA LEU A 620 19.46 18.41 10.84
C LEU A 620 18.54 19.65 10.84
N ARG A 621 18.29 20.19 9.65
CA ARG A 621 17.41 21.31 9.37
C ARG A 621 16.44 20.98 8.25
N LEU A 622 15.20 21.45 8.36
CA LEU A 622 14.15 21.20 7.37
C LEU A 622 14.59 21.65 5.96
N LYS A 623 15.17 22.85 5.86
CA LYS A 623 15.67 23.40 4.61
C LYS A 623 16.71 22.50 3.93
N ARG A 624 17.59 21.85 4.70
CA ARG A 624 18.60 20.92 4.15
C ARG A 624 17.98 19.63 3.63
N TRP A 625 16.96 19.12 4.30
CA TRP A 625 16.26 17.92 3.88
C TRP A 625 15.46 18.10 2.58
N THR A 626 14.89 19.29 2.37
CA THR A 626 14.09 19.61 1.18
C THR A 626 14.92 20.09 -0.01
N GLU A 627 16.13 20.59 0.23
CA GLU A 627 17.03 21.11 -0.80
C GLU A 627 17.42 20.01 -1.82
N LYS A 628 17.37 20.35 -3.11
CA LYS A 628 17.77 19.44 -4.21
C LYS A 628 19.21 18.92 -4.07
N SER A 629 20.07 19.66 -3.37
CA SER A 629 21.47 19.33 -3.10
C SER A 629 21.65 18.10 -2.21
N PHE A 630 20.67 17.76 -1.37
CA PHE A 630 20.74 16.63 -0.44
C PHE A 630 19.63 15.59 -0.66
N LYS A 631 18.77 15.78 -1.67
CA LYS A 631 17.59 14.94 -1.92
C LYS A 631 17.92 13.56 -2.53
N SER A 632 19.15 13.36 -3.04
CA SER A 632 19.57 12.06 -3.58
C SER A 632 20.73 11.44 -2.80
N ILE A 633 20.78 10.11 -2.85
CA ILE A 633 21.87 9.29 -2.32
C ILE A 633 22.66 8.75 -3.51
N GLU A 634 23.98 8.83 -3.44
CA GLU A 634 24.88 8.20 -4.39
C GLU A 634 25.55 6.98 -3.76
N HIS A 635 25.70 5.91 -4.55
CA HIS A 635 26.52 4.76 -4.22
C HIS A 635 27.94 5.04 -4.67
N VAL A 636 28.90 5.10 -3.75
CA VAL A 636 30.30 5.37 -4.12
C VAL A 636 30.82 4.26 -5.03
N ALA A 637 30.85 3.01 -4.56
CA ALA A 637 30.94 1.86 -5.46
C ALA A 637 29.55 1.61 -6.07
N PRO A 638 29.37 1.69 -7.40
CA PRO A 638 28.06 1.63 -8.05
C PRO A 638 27.45 0.24 -7.95
N GLN A 639 26.12 0.16 -8.05
CA GLN A 639 25.36 -1.09 -7.99
C GLN A 639 25.63 -1.98 -9.21
N ASN A 640 25.73 -1.37 -10.40
CA ASN A 640 25.94 -2.06 -11.68
C ASN A 640 27.18 -1.47 -12.36
N PRO A 641 28.40 -1.78 -11.90
CA PRO A 641 29.61 -1.19 -12.47
C PRO A 641 29.78 -1.59 -13.95
N ASP A 642 30.40 -0.69 -14.73
CA ASP A 642 30.67 -0.94 -16.15
C ASP A 642 31.63 -2.12 -16.37
N SER A 643 31.57 -2.75 -17.56
CA SER A 643 32.52 -3.80 -17.95
C SER A 643 33.97 -3.28 -17.92
N GLY A 644 34.83 -3.91 -17.11
CA GLY A 644 36.22 -3.47 -16.93
C GLY A 644 36.43 -2.44 -15.81
N HIS A 645 35.47 -2.29 -14.90
CA HIS A 645 35.61 -1.43 -13.72
C HIS A 645 36.80 -1.84 -12.82
N THR A 646 37.26 -0.88 -12.00
CA THR A 646 38.37 -1.08 -11.04
C THR A 646 37.90 -1.22 -9.59
N TRP A 647 36.59 -1.24 -9.33
CA TRP A 647 36.04 -1.48 -7.99
C TRP A 647 36.40 -2.86 -7.44
N ASP A 648 36.66 -2.92 -6.13
CA ASP A 648 36.90 -4.17 -5.41
C ASP A 648 35.69 -5.12 -5.55
N ARG A 649 35.95 -6.32 -6.06
CA ARG A 649 34.92 -7.33 -6.32
C ARG A 649 34.26 -7.83 -5.03
N SER A 650 34.95 -7.77 -3.90
CA SER A 650 34.42 -8.23 -2.61
C SER A 650 33.21 -7.40 -2.13
N ILE A 651 33.05 -6.17 -2.65
CA ILE A 651 31.91 -5.28 -2.35
C ILE A 651 30.57 -5.87 -2.82
N TYR A 652 30.59 -6.75 -3.82
CA TYR A 652 29.39 -7.23 -4.51
C TYR A 652 28.85 -8.58 -4.00
N GLY A 653 29.50 -9.20 -3.00
CA GLY A 653 29.09 -10.51 -2.47
C GLY A 653 27.91 -10.48 -1.48
N ASP A 654 28.00 -9.63 -0.44
CA ASP A 654 27.16 -9.73 0.77
C ASP A 654 26.26 -8.50 0.97
N GLN A 655 25.62 -7.99 -0.09
CA GLN A 655 24.80 -6.76 -0.05
C GLN A 655 25.57 -5.49 0.38
N LEU A 656 26.90 -5.59 0.57
CA LEU A 656 27.75 -4.53 1.11
C LEU A 656 27.67 -3.24 0.29
N VAL A 657 27.50 -3.38 -1.04
CA VAL A 657 27.23 -2.27 -1.96
C VAL A 657 26.03 -1.41 -1.55
N HIS A 658 25.02 -1.95 -0.86
CA HIS A 658 23.81 -1.23 -0.45
C HIS A 658 23.86 -0.68 0.99
N THR A 659 24.96 -0.89 1.72
CA THR A 659 25.11 -0.45 3.10
C THR A 659 25.44 1.03 3.19
N VAL A 660 25.01 1.68 4.28
CA VAL A 660 25.22 3.14 4.50
C VAL A 660 26.68 3.58 4.45
N GLY A 661 27.65 2.70 4.67
CA GLY A 661 29.07 3.03 4.51
C GLY A 661 29.48 3.30 3.06
N ASN A 662 28.80 2.67 2.08
CA ASN A 662 29.01 2.91 0.65
C ASN A 662 28.18 4.10 0.12
N LEU A 663 27.31 4.69 0.95
CA LEU A 663 26.38 5.73 0.53
C LEU A 663 26.88 7.11 0.93
N ILE A 664 26.58 8.10 0.09
CA ILE A 664 26.81 9.53 0.37
C ILE A 664 25.63 10.37 -0.09
N LEU A 665 25.51 11.58 0.45
CA LEU A 665 24.55 12.57 -0.04
C LEU A 665 25.16 13.30 -1.24
N LEU A 666 24.42 13.36 -2.34
CA LEU A 666 24.84 14.05 -3.56
C LEU A 666 23.66 14.79 -4.21
N PRO A 667 23.88 15.96 -4.85
CA PRO A 667 22.82 16.66 -5.59
C PRO A 667 22.22 15.80 -6.71
N ILE A 668 20.88 15.84 -6.87
CA ILE A 668 20.16 15.07 -7.90
C ILE A 668 20.76 15.28 -9.30
N GLU A 669 21.10 16.53 -9.65
CA GLU A 669 21.63 16.84 -10.98
C GLU A 669 23.03 16.30 -11.21
N LEU A 670 23.83 16.13 -10.15
CA LEU A 670 25.17 15.56 -10.25
C LEU A 670 25.14 14.04 -10.27
N ASN A 671 24.25 13.44 -9.48
CA ASN A 671 24.16 11.99 -9.31
C ASN A 671 23.97 11.26 -10.65
N LYS A 672 23.16 11.83 -11.56
CA LYS A 672 22.96 11.33 -12.93
C LYS A 672 24.23 11.27 -13.79
N PHE A 673 25.25 12.07 -13.47
CA PHE A 673 26.51 12.11 -14.22
C PHE A 673 27.61 11.26 -13.60
N VAL A 674 27.50 10.90 -12.32
CA VAL A 674 28.48 10.08 -11.60
C VAL A 674 28.22 8.61 -11.91
N ASP A 675 26.99 8.15 -11.74
CA ASP A 675 26.48 6.84 -12.20
C ASP A 675 27.46 5.67 -11.95
N ASN A 676 27.77 4.87 -12.97
CA ASN A 676 28.61 3.67 -12.84
C ASN A 676 30.13 3.91 -12.96
N LYS A 677 30.56 5.17 -12.93
CA LYS A 677 31.96 5.54 -13.15
C LYS A 677 32.92 5.00 -12.08
N ASN A 678 34.19 4.89 -12.42
CA ASN A 678 35.26 4.51 -11.49
C ASN A 678 35.59 5.63 -10.47
N TRP A 679 36.27 5.24 -9.40
CA TRP A 679 36.61 6.08 -8.25
C TRP A 679 37.28 7.40 -8.61
N ASP A 680 38.23 7.40 -9.53
CA ASP A 680 38.98 8.57 -9.98
C ASP A 680 38.06 9.66 -10.56
N VAL A 681 37.07 9.25 -11.35
CA VAL A 681 36.08 10.15 -11.92
C VAL A 681 35.08 10.59 -10.86
N LYS A 682 34.58 9.68 -10.01
CA LYS A 682 33.64 10.03 -8.94
C LYS A 682 34.24 11.05 -7.97
N LEU A 683 35.50 10.86 -7.58
CA LEU A 683 36.24 11.75 -6.68
C LEU A 683 36.33 13.17 -7.24
N LEU A 684 36.40 13.35 -8.55
CA LEU A 684 36.36 14.67 -9.18
C LEU A 684 35.05 15.40 -8.89
N TYR A 685 33.90 14.73 -9.06
CA TYR A 685 32.59 15.32 -8.76
C TYR A 685 32.47 15.63 -7.27
N TYR A 686 32.94 14.72 -6.42
CA TYR A 686 32.91 14.90 -4.98
C TYR A 686 33.76 16.11 -4.55
N ALA A 687 34.93 16.28 -5.16
CA ALA A 687 35.83 17.39 -4.86
C ALA A 687 35.21 18.75 -5.19
N HIS A 688 34.43 18.85 -6.27
CA HIS A 688 33.69 20.08 -6.57
C HIS A 688 32.60 20.38 -5.53
N VAL A 689 31.87 19.35 -5.09
CA VAL A 689 30.83 19.50 -4.06
C VAL A 689 31.41 19.85 -2.68
N GLY A 690 32.62 19.39 -2.38
CA GLY A 690 33.32 19.70 -1.12
C GLY A 690 34.21 20.94 -1.15
N GLU A 691 34.32 21.65 -2.26
CA GLU A 691 35.16 22.84 -2.38
C GLU A 691 34.38 24.11 -2.03
N ARG A 692 34.91 24.92 -1.10
CA ARG A 692 34.29 26.17 -0.64
C ARG A 692 34.72 27.37 -1.48
N ASN A 693 35.85 27.27 -2.19
CA ASN A 693 36.43 28.35 -2.97
C ASN A 693 36.07 28.22 -4.46
N SER A 694 35.23 29.14 -4.94
CA SER A 694 34.80 29.20 -6.35
C SER A 694 35.96 29.27 -7.35
N ARG A 695 37.08 29.92 -7.01
CA ARG A 695 38.27 30.00 -7.90
C ARG A 695 39.00 28.67 -8.04
N LYS A 696 38.89 27.76 -7.07
CA LYS A 696 39.49 26.42 -7.13
C LYS A 696 38.67 25.44 -7.96
N LEU A 697 37.38 25.70 -8.17
CA LEU A 697 36.51 24.87 -9.03
C LEU A 697 36.97 24.86 -10.49
N GLU A 698 37.38 26.01 -11.03
CA GLU A 698 37.93 26.10 -12.39
C GLU A 698 39.25 25.34 -12.53
N GLN A 699 40.09 25.39 -11.49
CA GLN A 699 41.34 24.64 -11.44
C GLN A 699 41.10 23.13 -11.40
N LEU A 700 40.12 22.66 -10.62
CA LEU A 700 39.72 21.24 -10.59
C LEU A 700 39.26 20.75 -11.97
N SER A 701 38.44 21.54 -12.65
CA SER A 701 37.99 21.24 -14.02
C SER A 701 39.14 21.22 -15.05
N ASN A 702 40.10 22.13 -14.93
CA ASN A 702 41.28 22.16 -15.80
C ASN A 702 42.26 21.01 -15.53
N ASN A 703 42.44 20.64 -14.26
CA ASN A 703 43.29 19.51 -13.86
C ASN A 703 42.69 18.17 -14.29
N ALA A 704 41.36 18.03 -14.29
CA ALA A 704 40.67 16.86 -14.84
C ALA A 704 40.94 16.67 -16.33
N LYS A 705 40.85 17.75 -17.13
CA LYS A 705 41.17 17.72 -18.57
C LYS A 705 42.61 17.28 -18.82
N LYS A 706 43.57 17.76 -18.02
CA LYS A 706 44.99 17.36 -18.11
C LYS A 706 45.22 15.87 -17.81
N ARG A 707 44.32 15.23 -17.06
CA ARG A 707 44.34 13.79 -16.75
C ARG A 707 43.52 12.95 -17.74
N GLY A 708 43.05 13.53 -18.85
CA GLY A 708 42.24 12.83 -19.85
C GLY A 708 40.76 12.66 -19.46
N LEU A 709 40.32 13.21 -18.32
CA LEU A 709 38.94 13.13 -17.85
C LEU A 709 38.13 14.31 -18.41
N VAL A 710 37.50 14.10 -19.57
CA VAL A 710 36.68 15.13 -20.24
C VAL A 710 35.25 15.11 -19.71
N LEU A 711 34.88 16.12 -18.93
CA LEU A 711 33.51 16.34 -18.50
C LEU A 711 32.67 16.95 -19.63
N SER A 712 31.41 16.51 -19.77
CA SER A 712 30.48 17.11 -20.71
C SER A 712 30.14 18.55 -20.30
N LYS A 713 29.82 19.43 -21.26
CA LYS A 713 29.38 20.81 -20.97
C LYS A 713 28.22 20.86 -19.96
N ARG A 714 27.30 19.89 -20.03
CA ARG A 714 26.17 19.76 -19.08
C ARG A 714 26.66 19.42 -17.66
N ALA A 715 27.60 18.48 -17.52
CA ALA A 715 28.17 18.12 -16.23
C ALA A 715 28.95 19.29 -15.61
N THR A 716 29.76 20.01 -16.40
CA THR A 716 30.50 21.20 -15.93
C THR A 716 29.54 22.29 -15.44
N ASN A 717 28.47 22.57 -16.18
CA ASN A 717 27.46 23.55 -15.77
C ASN A 717 26.72 23.14 -14.49
N ALA A 718 26.44 21.84 -14.31
CA ALA A 718 25.83 21.33 -13.10
C ALA A 718 26.76 21.46 -11.89
N LEU A 719 28.06 21.20 -12.06
CA LEU A 719 29.09 21.35 -11.02
C LEU A 719 29.25 22.80 -10.56
N LEU A 720 29.25 23.76 -11.49
CA LEU A 720 29.34 25.20 -11.15
C LEU A 720 28.13 25.72 -10.37
N LYS A 721 26.98 25.04 -10.47
CA LYS A 721 25.74 25.38 -9.77
C LYS A 721 25.55 24.59 -8.47
N ALA A 722 26.42 23.63 -8.16
CA ALA A 722 26.25 22.76 -7.02
C ALA A 722 26.56 23.52 -5.71
N SER A 723 25.67 23.38 -4.72
CA SER A 723 25.93 23.87 -3.37
C SER A 723 27.02 23.04 -2.70
N TYR A 724 27.83 23.71 -1.88
CA TYR A 724 28.80 23.05 -1.02
C TYR A 724 28.12 22.07 -0.03
N SER A 725 28.74 20.91 0.20
CA SER A 725 28.32 19.92 1.20
C SER A 725 29.47 19.52 2.13
N CYS A 726 29.32 19.80 3.43
CA CYS A 726 30.26 19.33 4.45
C CYS A 726 30.27 17.81 4.62
N ALA A 727 29.17 17.12 4.30
CA ALA A 727 29.02 15.69 4.48
C ALA A 727 29.99 14.86 3.61
N ILE A 728 30.56 15.47 2.55
CA ILE A 728 31.44 14.78 1.60
C ILE A 728 32.93 14.85 1.99
N GLU A 729 33.30 15.76 2.89
CA GLU A 729 34.70 15.96 3.30
C GLU A 729 35.42 14.66 3.74
N PRO A 730 34.79 13.74 4.51
CA PRO A 730 35.44 12.49 4.92
C PRO A 730 35.87 11.62 3.73
N VAL A 731 35.03 11.58 2.69
CA VAL A 731 35.27 10.80 1.46
C VAL A 731 36.41 11.41 0.67
N LEU A 732 36.52 12.75 0.64
CA LEU A 732 37.62 13.44 -0.03
C LEU A 732 38.99 13.13 0.58
N LYS A 733 39.04 12.81 1.88
CA LYS A 733 40.30 12.42 2.55
C LYS A 733 40.85 11.07 2.09
N VAL A 734 40.04 10.20 1.49
CA VAL A 734 40.51 8.95 0.86
C VAL A 734 41.46 9.28 -0.29
N GLY A 735 41.15 10.32 -1.06
CA GLY A 735 42.02 10.86 -2.09
C GLY A 735 42.20 9.94 -3.32
N PRO A 736 42.98 10.38 -4.32
CA PRO A 736 43.11 9.70 -5.60
C PRO A 736 43.91 8.40 -5.53
N ASN A 737 44.78 8.26 -4.53
CA ASN A 737 45.61 7.07 -4.30
C ASN A 737 44.99 6.12 -3.26
N GLY A 738 43.88 6.51 -2.64
CA GLY A 738 43.18 5.66 -1.68
C GLY A 738 42.28 4.65 -2.38
N VAL A 739 42.04 3.52 -1.72
CA VAL A 739 41.19 2.43 -2.21
C VAL A 739 39.85 2.51 -1.49
N TRP A 740 38.77 2.44 -2.26
CA TRP A 740 37.41 2.29 -1.73
C TRP A 740 37.03 0.81 -1.79
N ASP A 741 37.42 0.06 -0.76
CA ASP A 741 37.29 -1.38 -0.65
C ASP A 741 36.22 -1.80 0.37
N ALA A 742 36.00 -3.12 0.48
CA ALA A 742 35.05 -3.66 1.45
C ALA A 742 35.39 -3.31 2.91
N ASP A 743 36.66 -3.30 3.30
CA ASP A 743 37.10 -2.98 4.67
C ASP A 743 36.74 -1.53 5.06
N LEU A 744 36.99 -0.57 4.16
CA LEU A 744 36.60 0.81 4.39
C LEU A 744 35.08 0.97 4.50
N ILE A 745 34.31 0.31 3.62
CA ILE A 745 32.84 0.35 3.65
C ILE A 745 32.32 -0.22 4.98
N LEU A 746 32.88 -1.33 5.46
CA LEU A 746 32.49 -1.93 6.75
C LEU A 746 32.78 -1.00 7.92
N LYS A 747 33.98 -0.42 7.98
CA LYS A 747 34.37 0.56 9.02
C LYS A 747 33.45 1.78 9.02
N ARG A 748 33.16 2.33 7.84
CA ARG A 748 32.22 3.44 7.67
C ARG A 748 30.81 3.08 8.11
N THR A 749 30.32 1.91 7.70
CA THR A 749 28.99 1.41 8.06
C THR A 749 28.86 1.31 9.58
N GLN A 750 29.84 0.70 10.24
CA GLN A 750 29.83 0.58 11.70
C GLN A 750 29.83 1.95 12.39
N GLN A 751 30.69 2.88 11.96
CA GLN A 751 30.74 4.22 12.54
C GLN A 751 29.41 4.98 12.35
N ILE A 752 28.83 4.95 11.15
CA ILE A 752 27.56 5.63 10.85
C ILE A 752 26.44 5.07 11.75
N LYS A 753 26.35 3.75 11.89
CA LYS A 753 25.38 3.10 12.79
C LYS A 753 25.57 3.56 14.24
N GLU A 754 26.79 3.57 14.75
CA GLU A 754 27.07 3.98 16.13
C GLU A 754 26.72 5.45 16.41
N LEU A 755 27.05 6.34 15.46
CA LEU A 755 26.70 7.75 15.55
C LEU A 755 25.18 7.96 15.50
N ALA A 756 24.50 7.29 14.57
CA ALA A 756 23.05 7.34 14.45
C ALA A 756 22.36 6.81 15.72
N TRP A 757 22.79 5.67 16.24
CA TRP A 757 22.29 5.12 17.51
C TRP A 757 22.41 6.14 18.65
N GLY A 758 23.59 6.75 18.81
CA GLY A 758 23.85 7.70 19.89
C GLY A 758 22.89 8.90 19.89
N THR A 759 22.61 9.47 18.71
CA THR A 759 21.65 10.57 18.58
C THR A 759 20.21 10.10 18.74
N LEU A 760 19.79 9.04 18.04
CA LEU A 760 18.40 8.59 18.05
C LEU A 760 17.95 8.12 19.43
N ILE A 761 18.79 7.37 20.16
CA ILE A 761 18.45 6.91 21.50
C ILE A 761 18.37 8.08 22.49
N SER A 762 19.13 9.15 22.29
CA SER A 762 19.07 10.36 23.13
C SER A 762 17.77 11.15 22.95
N TRP A 763 17.06 10.96 21.85
CA TRP A 763 15.73 11.54 21.66
C TRP A 763 14.62 10.73 22.32
N LEU A 764 14.92 9.51 22.77
CA LEU A 764 13.98 8.65 23.50
C LEU A 764 14.24 8.64 25.02
N LYS A 765 15.41 9.06 25.47
CA LYS A 765 15.78 9.20 26.88
C LYS A 765 15.65 10.65 27.29
#